data_AF-A0A3A9FAL4-F1
#
_entry.id   AF-A0A3A9FAL4-F1
#
_cell.length_a   1.000
_cell.length_b   1.000
_cell.length_c   1.000
_cell.angle_alpha   90.00
_cell.angle_beta   90.00
_cell.angle_gamma   90.00
#
_symmetry.space_group_name_H-M   'P 1'
#
loop_
_entity.id
_entity.type
_entity.pdbx_description
1 polymer ?
#
loop_
_entity_poly.entity_id
_entity_poly.type
_entity_poly.pdbx_seq_one_letter_code
_entity_poly.pdbx_strand_id
1 'polypeptide(L)'
;MGLRRKTVSKRLKRKSIAMILVELLFVAILGVVLYQMQVKISANDQAVELQKKMEPLRDTVAEAKKEAEEHTGSYDSMYQAKAASLAYMIQKKVDSKQTTDTLLQKYKDLLHVTNALVLDKEGTVVAKAEKSDADFTYARYNQLRTVFSTHETSEPFEVEREGKTYRYYGAVIDENTMAVIEQDPAELKALLSDTVTWKSMLRNVSVGSTGYAFALSAKDYTFLYHPEDDLVGQDALDAGIQVEALEDGNRTWMEIYGERYLCGVANLDDAYVICALPAQEIRDSCNITVLVVLCVFFAVITLVVTYAIFILKDQEGQADASGNTYARLGKFYFNRAVSAKLGAMIAAGLICVFVSSLYMQELFSLSGKSISNSQNIEGLQATISKYEENVKMLEEQYDTRYLNKCRTAAHILTQKPEFRNRDELARISNVLDVEFISFFDATGTIIATNSYYNNFRLSQNKEDQSYEFNKLLAGGEYLIQEAQMDDALGEYNQYIGVAIRNDEGMTEGFVQICVNPEKLEHALEKLQIASVLDGVQIGARGFAFAINKDEHTFAYYPDERFIGRNVAEYGIRENQIHGGFSDYLTIGSGRYFANCLETDQYYVYACVPKNEIASNKVAIALFSTAVSFICLLIIAALLCINRGTESAEPSREKQPGSMINVTMPDGKKKKTMDVSSRWSNVALHWAEKTPEQKMTSVLKGLLAVYALLICFAYIFQMQSSGNTSMFAYIINGGWERGLNVFAVTGCIFVICIVITLTICIQEILRVLSNISSAQGETVFRLISSFVKYASVVALLYYCFALLGVDTGTLLASAGLLGLMISLGAQKLVSDILAGLFIIFEGEFRVGDIVTIGDWRGTVVEIGIRTTKIEEAGGNIKVINNSAISGVINMTRQYSFAACDFGIEYGESLERVEYILKEELPRMRERLPAIMNGPFYKGVSALGDNSVNIKIVAQCAEGDRIQLMRDLNREVKLLFDKYEINIPFPQVVLNQPAEFKKATEWQKMQADKFTEEQKELAKKLEDEQ
;
A
#
# COMPACT_ATOMS: atom_id res chain seq x y z
N MET A 1 23.54 -2.38 -50.15
CA MET A 1 23.45 -2.84 -51.55
C MET A 1 22.15 -3.63 -51.74
N GLY A 2 21.22 -3.17 -52.60
CA GLY A 2 20.19 -4.02 -53.24
C GLY A 2 18.85 -4.34 -52.53
N LEU A 3 18.23 -3.42 -51.77
CA LEU A 3 16.86 -3.62 -51.24
C LEU A 3 15.78 -3.44 -52.33
N ARG A 4 15.56 -4.46 -53.17
CA ARG A 4 14.35 -4.54 -54.02
C ARG A 4 13.11 -4.69 -53.13
N ARG A 5 12.34 -3.61 -52.97
CA ARG A 5 11.02 -3.62 -52.32
C ARG A 5 10.12 -4.71 -52.94
N LYS A 6 9.81 -5.77 -52.20
CA LYS A 6 8.76 -6.73 -52.55
C LYS A 6 7.42 -5.99 -52.57
N THR A 7 6.94 -5.62 -53.76
CA THR A 7 5.64 -4.98 -53.95
C THR A 7 4.52 -5.99 -53.68
N VAL A 8 3.76 -5.73 -52.61
CA VAL A 8 2.53 -6.46 -52.26
C VAL A 8 1.55 -6.44 -53.46
N SER A 9 0.93 -7.58 -53.79
CA SER A 9 -0.02 -7.67 -54.90
C SER A 9 -1.17 -6.66 -54.73
N LYS A 10 -1.62 -6.03 -55.83
CA LYS A 10 -2.75 -5.06 -55.79
C LYS A 10 -4.03 -5.70 -55.19
N ARG A 11 -4.19 -7.02 -55.33
CA ARG A 11 -5.30 -7.79 -54.74
C ARG A 11 -5.19 -7.87 -53.22
N LEU A 12 -4.00 -8.18 -52.66
CA LEU A 12 -3.79 -8.24 -51.22
C LEU A 12 -3.99 -6.89 -50.54
N LYS A 13 -3.55 -5.79 -51.18
CA LYS A 13 -3.80 -4.42 -50.65
C LYS A 13 -5.29 -4.09 -50.58
N ARG A 14 -6.07 -4.39 -51.62
CA ARG A 14 -7.53 -4.14 -51.64
C ARG A 14 -8.26 -4.96 -50.58
N LYS A 15 -7.92 -6.25 -50.43
CA LYS A 15 -8.50 -7.11 -49.38
C LYS A 15 -8.13 -6.60 -47.98
N SER A 16 -6.89 -6.19 -47.76
CA SER A 16 -6.43 -5.66 -46.46
C SER A 16 -7.18 -4.37 -46.08
N ILE A 17 -7.33 -3.42 -47.02
CA ILE A 17 -8.10 -2.19 -46.80
C ILE A 17 -9.57 -2.50 -46.49
N ALA A 18 -10.19 -3.43 -47.22
CA ALA A 18 -11.57 -3.82 -46.96
C ALA A 18 -11.78 -4.41 -45.56
N MET A 19 -10.86 -5.26 -45.08
CA MET A 19 -10.94 -5.82 -43.72
C MET A 19 -10.81 -4.74 -42.64
N ILE A 20 -9.89 -3.79 -42.81
CA ILE A 20 -9.71 -2.67 -41.86
C ILE A 20 -10.96 -1.77 -41.84
N LEU A 21 -11.58 -1.50 -42.99
CA LEU A 21 -12.81 -0.72 -43.05
C LEU A 21 -13.98 -1.43 -42.36
N VAL A 22 -14.10 -2.76 -42.53
CA VAL A 22 -15.10 -3.58 -41.82
C VAL A 22 -14.86 -3.52 -40.31
N GLU A 23 -13.61 -3.67 -39.87
CA GLU A 23 -13.25 -3.56 -38.46
C GLU A 23 -13.66 -2.21 -37.86
N LEU A 24 -13.27 -1.09 -38.48
CA LEU A 24 -13.61 0.26 -38.01
C LEU A 24 -15.13 0.52 -37.99
N LEU A 25 -15.86 0.03 -39.00
CA LEU A 25 -17.32 0.14 -39.04
C LEU A 25 -17.97 -0.60 -37.86
N PHE A 26 -17.52 -1.82 -37.57
CA PHE A 26 -18.07 -2.62 -36.47
C PHE A 26 -17.69 -2.06 -35.09
N VAL A 27 -16.50 -1.45 -34.94
CA VAL A 27 -16.14 -0.69 -33.72
C VAL A 27 -17.12 0.46 -33.50
N ALA A 28 -17.43 1.26 -34.53
CA ALA A 28 -18.36 2.38 -34.41
C ALA A 28 -19.79 1.93 -34.08
N ILE A 29 -20.30 0.90 -34.78
CA ILE A 29 -21.63 0.33 -34.51
C ILE A 29 -21.70 -0.23 -33.08
N LEU A 30 -20.70 -1.02 -32.68
CA LEU A 30 -20.66 -1.58 -31.34
C LEU A 30 -20.62 -0.47 -30.28
N GLY A 31 -19.87 0.61 -30.52
CA GLY A 31 -19.73 1.70 -29.56
C GLY A 31 -21.04 2.44 -29.30
N VAL A 32 -21.77 2.80 -30.36
CA VAL A 32 -23.06 3.49 -30.23
C VAL A 32 -24.08 2.61 -29.52
N VAL A 33 -24.19 1.33 -29.91
CA VAL A 33 -25.19 0.43 -29.32
C VAL A 33 -24.86 0.06 -27.89
N LEU A 34 -23.59 -0.24 -27.57
CA LEU A 34 -23.17 -0.50 -26.20
C LEU A 34 -23.42 0.71 -25.30
N TYR A 35 -23.11 1.91 -25.75
CA TYR A 35 -23.35 3.14 -24.99
C TYR A 35 -24.84 3.31 -24.66
N GLN A 36 -25.73 3.20 -25.66
CA GLN A 36 -27.17 3.32 -25.44
C GLN A 36 -27.72 2.24 -24.49
N MET A 37 -27.28 0.99 -24.68
CA MET A 37 -27.71 -0.14 -23.86
C MET A 37 -27.23 0.02 -22.42
N GLN A 38 -25.97 0.44 -22.23
CA GLN A 38 -25.37 0.60 -20.91
C GLN A 38 -25.99 1.76 -20.13
N VAL A 39 -26.21 2.92 -20.78
CA VAL A 39 -26.89 4.06 -20.14
C VAL A 39 -28.32 3.68 -19.74
N LYS A 40 -29.05 2.95 -20.60
CA LYS A 40 -30.43 2.54 -20.29
C LYS A 40 -30.50 1.57 -19.11
N ILE A 41 -29.61 0.58 -19.07
CA ILE A 41 -29.53 -0.39 -17.97
C ILE A 41 -29.14 0.33 -16.68
N SER A 42 -28.08 1.14 -16.72
CA SER A 42 -27.59 1.88 -15.55
C SER A 42 -28.64 2.84 -15.01
N ALA A 43 -29.37 3.57 -15.87
CA ALA A 43 -30.43 4.46 -15.45
C ALA A 43 -31.60 3.70 -14.81
N ASN A 44 -31.98 2.53 -15.33
CA ASN A 44 -33.04 1.73 -14.75
C ASN A 44 -32.65 1.15 -13.39
N ASP A 45 -31.41 0.69 -13.24
CA ASP A 45 -30.89 0.16 -11.98
C ASP A 45 -30.81 1.28 -10.91
N GLN A 46 -30.31 2.46 -11.27
CA GLN A 46 -30.28 3.64 -10.39
C GLN A 46 -31.70 4.10 -10.01
N ALA A 47 -32.66 4.09 -10.93
CA ALA A 47 -34.04 4.48 -10.64
C ALA A 47 -34.70 3.56 -9.59
N VAL A 48 -34.40 2.26 -9.62
CA VAL A 48 -34.87 1.30 -8.60
C VAL A 48 -34.20 1.57 -7.24
N GLU A 49 -32.90 1.90 -7.26
CA GLU A 49 -32.14 2.25 -6.04
C GLU A 49 -32.67 3.52 -5.38
N LEU A 50 -33.00 4.55 -6.16
CA LEU A 50 -33.57 5.82 -5.66
C LEU A 50 -34.90 5.59 -4.93
N GLN A 51 -35.82 4.79 -5.48
CA GLN A 51 -37.09 4.54 -4.82
C GLN A 51 -36.94 3.76 -3.51
N LYS A 52 -36.06 2.75 -3.48
CA LYS A 52 -35.85 1.98 -2.26
C LYS A 52 -35.29 2.82 -1.13
N LYS A 53 -34.40 3.78 -1.45
CA LYS A 53 -33.90 4.77 -0.48
C LYS A 53 -35.02 5.67 0.08
N MET A 54 -36.11 5.87 -0.64
CA MET A 54 -37.22 6.74 -0.23
C MET A 54 -38.25 6.04 0.66
N GLU A 55 -38.39 4.71 0.53
CA GLU A 55 -39.37 3.93 1.29
C GLU A 55 -39.20 4.05 2.82
N PRO A 56 -38.00 3.92 3.41
CA PRO A 56 -37.81 4.09 4.86
C PRO A 56 -37.96 5.55 5.35
N LEU A 57 -37.81 6.55 4.46
CA LEU A 57 -37.97 7.95 4.85
C LEU A 57 -39.40 8.26 5.34
N ARG A 58 -40.40 7.49 4.93
CA ARG A 58 -41.79 7.60 5.45
C ARG A 58 -41.85 7.35 6.94
N ASP A 59 -41.22 6.26 7.37
CA ASP A 59 -41.22 5.84 8.76
C ASP A 59 -40.34 6.78 9.60
N THR A 60 -39.19 7.21 9.06
CA THR A 60 -38.31 8.19 9.73
C THR A 60 -39.00 9.53 9.99
N VAL A 61 -39.79 10.05 9.03
CA VAL A 61 -40.53 11.30 9.21
C VAL A 61 -41.61 11.16 10.29
N ALA A 62 -42.29 10.01 10.36
CA ALA A 62 -43.29 9.75 11.39
C ALA A 62 -42.67 9.62 12.79
N GLU A 63 -41.51 8.97 12.87
CA GLU A 63 -40.77 8.80 14.13
C GLU A 63 -40.17 10.10 14.63
N ALA A 64 -39.55 10.91 13.76
CA ALA A 64 -39.02 12.23 14.13
C ALA A 64 -40.10 13.17 14.66
N LYS A 65 -41.32 13.12 14.11
CA LYS A 65 -42.48 13.86 14.64
C LYS A 65 -42.86 13.39 16.04
N LYS A 66 -42.89 12.08 16.27
CA LYS A 66 -43.20 11.50 17.59
C LYS A 66 -42.12 11.85 18.61
N GLU A 67 -40.86 11.77 18.23
CA GLU A 67 -39.72 12.11 19.10
C GLU A 67 -39.75 13.59 19.51
N ALA A 68 -40.10 14.48 18.58
CA ALA A 68 -40.29 15.90 18.87
C ALA A 68 -41.42 16.19 19.86
N GLU A 69 -42.52 15.44 19.79
CA GLU A 69 -43.61 15.50 20.78
C GLU A 69 -43.10 15.04 22.16
N GLU A 70 -42.32 13.96 22.22
CA GLU A 70 -41.72 13.44 23.45
C GLU A 70 -40.69 14.42 24.06
N HIS A 71 -39.79 15.00 23.25
CA HIS A 71 -38.81 16.00 23.68
C HIS A 71 -39.48 17.25 24.24
N THR A 72 -40.54 17.73 23.57
CA THR A 72 -41.34 18.86 24.04
C THR A 72 -42.00 18.54 25.37
N GLY A 73 -42.63 17.36 25.50
CA GLY A 73 -43.26 16.92 26.74
C GLY A 73 -42.28 16.76 27.90
N SER A 74 -41.09 16.20 27.64
CA SER A 74 -40.03 16.04 28.64
C SER A 74 -39.50 17.40 29.11
N TYR A 75 -39.21 18.31 28.16
CA TYR A 75 -38.81 19.68 28.45
C TYR A 75 -39.84 20.38 29.35
N ASP A 76 -41.12 20.27 28.99
CA ASP A 76 -42.21 20.88 29.77
C ASP A 76 -42.32 20.30 31.18
N SER A 77 -42.24 18.97 31.32
CA SER A 77 -42.31 18.30 32.62
C SER A 77 -41.18 18.74 33.57
N MET A 78 -39.96 18.94 33.03
CA MET A 78 -38.82 19.41 33.80
C MET A 78 -39.05 20.82 34.34
N TYR A 79 -39.52 21.75 33.52
CA TYR A 79 -39.75 23.13 33.95
C TYR A 79 -40.99 23.27 34.83
N GLN A 80 -42.01 22.43 34.65
CA GLN A 80 -43.11 22.29 35.61
C GLN A 80 -42.60 21.82 36.99
N ALA A 81 -41.71 20.81 37.04
CA ALA A 81 -41.10 20.35 38.29
C ALA A 81 -40.23 21.42 38.96
N LYS A 82 -39.50 22.22 38.16
CA LYS A 82 -38.77 23.40 38.67
C LYS A 82 -39.73 24.45 39.24
N ALA A 83 -40.89 24.67 38.61
CA ALA A 83 -41.88 25.64 39.10
C ALA A 83 -42.48 25.18 40.43
N ALA A 84 -42.80 23.89 40.55
CA ALA A 84 -43.23 23.28 41.80
C ALA A 84 -42.16 23.36 42.90
N SER A 85 -40.89 23.12 42.54
CA SER A 85 -39.75 23.24 43.46
C SER A 85 -39.56 24.68 43.93
N LEU A 86 -39.69 25.66 43.03
CA LEU A 86 -39.66 27.08 43.36
C LEU A 86 -40.78 27.43 44.34
N ALA A 87 -42.02 26.99 44.08
CA ALA A 87 -43.15 27.21 44.96
C ALA A 87 -42.91 26.59 46.36
N TYR A 88 -42.37 25.37 46.41
CA TYR A 88 -42.03 24.69 47.66
C TYR A 88 -40.92 25.40 48.45
N MET A 89 -39.84 25.82 47.78
CA MET A 89 -38.74 26.57 48.40
C MET A 89 -39.18 27.92 48.95
N ILE A 90 -40.19 28.54 48.33
CA ILE A 90 -40.82 29.77 48.83
C ILE A 90 -41.70 29.44 50.04
N GLN A 91 -42.49 28.36 49.98
CA GLN A 91 -43.38 27.93 51.06
C GLN A 91 -42.64 27.52 52.35
N LYS A 92 -41.43 26.94 52.22
CA LYS A 92 -40.67 26.38 53.36
C LYS A 92 -39.69 27.33 54.01
N LYS A 93 -39.53 28.56 53.50
CA LYS A 93 -38.63 29.52 54.13
C LYS A 93 -39.22 30.03 55.44
N VAL A 94 -38.56 29.60 56.53
CA VAL A 94 -38.76 30.02 57.91
C VAL A 94 -38.26 31.47 58.05
N ASP A 95 -39.10 32.34 58.61
CA ASP A 95 -38.87 33.74 58.98
C ASP A 95 -38.80 34.80 57.87
N SER A 96 -39.94 35.04 57.21
CA SER A 96 -40.59 36.37 57.09
C SER A 96 -41.64 36.33 55.98
N LYS A 97 -42.78 37.00 56.19
CA LYS A 97 -43.90 37.14 55.25
C LYS A 97 -43.58 37.94 53.97
N GLN A 98 -42.32 38.01 53.53
CA GLN A 98 -41.91 38.76 52.35
C GLN A 98 -40.87 37.99 51.54
N THR A 99 -41.30 37.44 50.39
CA THR A 99 -40.39 37.01 49.33
C THR A 99 -39.70 38.24 48.76
N THR A 100 -38.40 38.41 49.00
CA THR A 100 -37.59 39.51 48.44
C THR A 100 -36.97 39.14 47.09
N ASP A 101 -36.80 40.12 46.21
CA ASP A 101 -36.17 39.96 44.89
C ASP A 101 -34.78 39.31 44.95
N THR A 102 -33.96 39.63 45.98
CA THR A 102 -32.62 39.03 46.19
C THR A 102 -32.67 37.52 46.43
N LEU A 103 -33.76 37.02 47.03
CA LEU A 103 -33.95 35.60 47.24
C LEU A 103 -34.33 34.90 45.94
N LEU A 104 -35.20 35.51 45.15
CA LEU A 104 -35.59 34.98 43.85
C LEU A 104 -34.40 34.95 42.87
N GLN A 105 -33.46 35.89 42.96
CA GLN A 105 -32.18 35.79 42.23
C GLN A 105 -31.39 34.54 42.62
N LYS A 106 -31.25 34.26 43.93
CA LYS A 106 -30.57 33.04 44.39
C LYS A 106 -31.28 31.76 43.94
N TYR A 107 -32.61 31.75 43.92
CA TYR A 107 -33.39 30.59 43.43
C TYR A 107 -33.38 30.47 41.91
N LYS A 108 -33.33 31.58 41.17
CA LYS A 108 -33.10 31.59 39.72
C LYS A 108 -31.78 30.89 39.39
N ASP A 109 -30.70 31.29 40.07
CA ASP A 109 -29.36 30.72 39.86
C ASP A 109 -29.32 29.22 40.24
N LEU A 110 -29.99 28.84 41.33
CA LEU A 110 -30.04 27.46 41.81
C LEU A 110 -30.86 26.54 40.91
N LEU A 111 -31.98 27.02 40.37
CA LEU A 111 -32.86 26.25 39.48
C LEU A 111 -32.40 26.29 38.01
N HIS A 112 -31.41 27.12 37.68
CA HIS A 112 -30.94 27.36 36.33
C HIS A 112 -32.11 27.66 35.36
N VAL A 113 -32.83 28.74 35.64
CA VAL A 113 -33.96 29.21 34.82
C VAL A 113 -33.70 30.63 34.33
N THR A 114 -34.27 31.02 33.20
CA THR A 114 -34.07 32.38 32.65
C THR A 114 -34.56 33.44 33.63
N ASN A 115 -35.73 33.24 34.24
CA ASN A 115 -36.26 34.14 35.26
C ASN A 115 -37.26 33.42 36.18
N ALA A 116 -37.41 33.94 37.40
CA ALA A 116 -38.29 33.41 38.45
C ALA A 116 -39.12 34.54 39.08
N LEU A 117 -40.44 34.35 39.11
CA LEU A 117 -41.42 35.37 39.49
C LEU A 117 -42.41 34.80 40.51
N VAL A 118 -43.00 35.69 41.31
CA VAL A 118 -44.18 35.37 42.13
C VAL A 118 -45.30 36.31 41.72
N LEU A 119 -46.44 35.73 41.34
CA LEU A 119 -47.61 36.47 40.90
C LEU A 119 -48.78 36.27 41.88
N ASP A 120 -49.63 37.28 42.02
CA ASP A 120 -50.94 37.12 42.67
C ASP A 120 -51.99 36.51 41.72
N LYS A 121 -53.19 36.26 42.24
CA LYS A 121 -54.33 35.69 41.50
C LYS A 121 -54.79 36.56 40.33
N GLU A 122 -54.55 37.86 40.41
CA GLU A 122 -54.87 38.85 39.37
C GLU A 122 -53.76 39.00 38.32
N GLY A 123 -52.60 38.35 38.51
CA GLY A 123 -51.44 38.38 37.61
C GLY A 123 -50.48 39.54 37.89
N THR A 124 -50.58 40.21 39.04
CA THR A 124 -49.64 41.25 39.48
C THR A 124 -48.37 40.61 40.02
N VAL A 125 -47.21 41.13 39.64
CA VAL A 125 -45.91 40.65 40.14
C VAL A 125 -45.70 41.09 41.59
N VAL A 126 -45.68 40.13 42.51
CA VAL A 126 -45.45 40.32 43.96
C VAL A 126 -43.95 40.38 44.27
N ALA A 127 -43.15 39.55 43.60
CA ALA A 127 -41.69 39.52 43.73
C ALA A 127 -41.05 38.96 42.45
N LYS A 128 -39.80 39.33 42.15
CA LYS A 128 -39.11 38.92 40.91
C LYS A 128 -37.60 38.77 41.06
N ALA A 129 -37.01 37.79 40.37
CA ALA A 129 -35.55 37.68 40.25
C ALA A 129 -34.99 38.76 39.30
N GLU A 130 -35.63 38.91 38.14
CA GLU A 130 -35.33 39.91 37.12
C GLU A 130 -36.62 40.53 36.55
N LYS A 131 -36.48 41.68 35.92
CA LYS A 131 -37.61 42.35 35.27
C LYS A 131 -38.07 41.52 34.06
N SER A 132 -39.25 40.93 34.16
CA SER A 132 -39.95 40.35 33.01
C SER A 132 -40.57 41.45 32.15
N ASP A 133 -40.51 41.29 30.83
CA ASP A 133 -41.18 42.16 29.88
C ASP A 133 -42.67 41.79 29.69
N ALA A 134 -43.13 40.67 30.26
CA ALA A 134 -44.51 40.21 30.17
C ALA A 134 -45.46 40.95 31.13
N ASP A 135 -46.67 41.25 30.64
CA ASP A 135 -47.78 41.72 31.46
C ASP A 135 -48.75 40.57 31.72
N PHE A 136 -48.60 39.92 32.87
CA PHE A 136 -49.36 38.74 33.26
C PHE A 136 -50.83 39.05 33.63
N THR A 137 -51.23 40.33 33.65
CA THR A 137 -52.63 40.73 33.85
C THR A 137 -53.50 40.48 32.61
N TYR A 138 -52.87 40.32 31.44
CA TYR A 138 -53.57 40.12 30.18
C TYR A 138 -54.16 38.72 30.05
N ALA A 139 -55.31 38.63 29.38
CA ALA A 139 -56.08 37.40 29.23
C ALA A 139 -55.29 36.23 28.60
N ARG A 140 -54.27 36.52 27.78
CA ARG A 140 -53.42 35.49 27.18
C ARG A 140 -52.67 34.65 28.23
N TYR A 141 -52.39 35.18 29.42
CA TYR A 141 -51.70 34.46 30.50
C TYR A 141 -52.66 33.76 31.48
N ASN A 142 -53.96 33.75 31.23
CA ASN A 142 -54.95 33.10 32.09
C ASN A 142 -54.68 31.61 32.28
N GLN A 143 -54.01 30.97 31.32
CA GLN A 143 -53.62 29.56 31.39
C GLN A 143 -52.68 29.26 32.57
N LEU A 144 -51.86 30.23 33.01
CA LEU A 144 -51.04 30.08 34.21
C LEU A 144 -51.87 30.04 35.50
N ARG A 145 -53.05 30.67 35.50
CA ARG A 145 -53.90 30.83 36.70
C ARG A 145 -54.78 29.62 36.97
N THR A 146 -54.79 28.64 36.07
CA THR A 146 -55.48 27.36 36.29
C THR A 146 -54.95 26.66 37.55
N VAL A 147 -53.69 26.90 37.92
CA VAL A 147 -53.03 26.36 39.13
C VAL A 147 -53.79 26.64 40.42
N PHE A 148 -54.52 27.76 40.52
CA PHE A 148 -55.31 28.09 41.71
C PHE A 148 -56.58 27.24 41.84
N SER A 149 -57.07 26.71 40.72
CA SER A 149 -58.23 25.82 40.70
C SER A 149 -57.83 24.35 40.77
N THR A 150 -56.75 23.97 40.08
CA THR A 150 -56.31 22.57 39.98
C THR A 150 -55.37 22.16 41.11
N HIS A 151 -54.65 23.11 41.71
CA HIS A 151 -53.50 22.86 42.61
C HIS A 151 -52.36 22.06 41.96
N GLU A 152 -52.40 21.95 40.63
CA GLU A 152 -51.37 21.32 39.81
C GLU A 152 -50.57 22.41 39.09
N THR A 153 -49.41 22.04 38.55
CA THR A 153 -48.62 22.94 37.70
C THR A 153 -49.38 23.31 36.44
N SER A 154 -49.20 24.53 35.94
CA SER A 154 -49.89 24.98 34.73
C SER A 154 -49.40 24.20 33.50
N GLU A 155 -50.31 24.06 32.53
CA GLU A 155 -49.91 23.75 31.16
C GLU A 155 -48.90 24.81 30.65
N PRO A 156 -47.90 24.40 29.86
CA PRO A 156 -46.93 25.30 29.27
C PRO A 156 -47.61 26.31 28.35
N PHE A 157 -47.09 27.53 28.36
CA PHE A 157 -47.62 28.61 27.55
C PHE A 157 -46.50 29.39 26.88
N GLU A 158 -46.52 29.51 25.55
CA GLU A 158 -45.50 30.25 24.78
C GLU A 158 -46.00 31.61 24.30
N VAL A 159 -45.13 32.61 24.37
CA VAL A 159 -45.37 33.94 23.80
C VAL A 159 -44.15 34.40 23.01
N GLU A 160 -44.37 34.77 21.76
CA GLU A 160 -43.36 35.41 20.92
C GLU A 160 -43.47 36.94 21.01
N ARG A 161 -42.34 37.61 21.22
CA ARG A 161 -42.27 39.07 21.32
C ARG A 161 -40.88 39.59 20.93
N GLU A 162 -40.83 40.59 20.05
CA GLU A 162 -39.59 41.27 19.61
C GLU A 162 -38.51 40.30 19.09
N GLY A 163 -38.92 39.23 18.41
CA GLY A 163 -38.02 38.21 17.85
C GLY A 163 -37.45 37.22 18.87
N LYS A 164 -37.93 37.26 20.13
CA LYS A 164 -37.63 36.25 21.16
C LYS A 164 -38.90 35.54 21.58
N THR A 165 -38.79 34.26 21.91
CA THR A 165 -39.90 33.45 22.42
C THR A 165 -39.64 33.14 23.87
N TYR A 166 -40.67 33.18 24.70
CA TYR A 166 -40.57 32.77 26.10
C TYR A 166 -41.70 31.79 26.43
N ARG A 167 -41.36 30.74 27.17
CA ARG A 167 -42.28 29.71 27.65
C ARG A 167 -42.45 29.85 29.17
N TYR A 168 -43.69 29.82 29.64
CA TYR A 168 -44.06 30.12 31.02
C TYR A 168 -44.66 28.90 31.71
N TYR A 169 -44.31 28.72 32.99
CA TYR A 169 -44.76 27.60 33.83
C TYR A 169 -45.16 28.11 35.21
N GLY A 170 -46.38 27.82 35.67
CA GLY A 170 -46.92 28.26 36.95
C GLY A 170 -47.06 27.11 37.96
N ALA A 171 -46.87 27.39 39.25
CA ALA A 171 -47.16 26.48 40.35
C ALA A 171 -47.70 27.24 41.56
N VAL A 172 -48.71 26.71 42.24
CA VAL A 172 -49.35 27.37 43.38
C VAL A 172 -48.42 27.41 44.60
N ILE A 173 -48.34 28.56 45.29
CA ILE A 173 -47.62 28.72 46.56
C ILE A 173 -48.63 28.68 47.72
N ASP A 174 -49.70 29.47 47.61
CA ASP A 174 -50.83 29.56 48.54
C ASP A 174 -52.13 29.95 47.81
N GLU A 175 -53.22 30.21 48.56
CA GLU A 175 -54.55 30.52 47.97
C GLU A 175 -54.57 31.76 47.06
N ASN A 176 -53.58 32.66 47.18
CA ASN A 176 -53.56 33.95 46.48
C ASN A 176 -52.29 34.18 45.65
N THR A 177 -51.24 33.36 45.79
CA THR A 177 -49.97 33.54 45.09
C THR A 177 -49.46 32.27 44.40
N MET A 178 -48.79 32.46 43.27
CA MET A 178 -48.17 31.39 42.47
C MET A 178 -46.74 31.75 42.08
N ALA A 179 -45.88 30.74 42.01
CA ALA A 179 -44.55 30.85 41.42
C ALA A 179 -44.68 30.71 39.91
N VAL A 180 -43.99 31.56 39.15
CA VAL A 180 -43.91 31.49 37.69
C VAL A 180 -42.47 31.44 37.25
N ILE A 181 -42.13 30.44 36.45
CA ILE A 181 -40.87 30.37 35.71
C ILE A 181 -41.12 30.94 34.31
N GLU A 182 -40.22 31.83 33.91
CA GLU A 182 -40.10 32.32 32.55
C GLU A 182 -38.80 31.73 31.99
N GLN A 183 -38.90 31.03 30.87
CA GLN A 183 -37.78 30.31 30.27
C GLN A 183 -37.66 30.64 28.77
N ASP A 184 -36.43 30.88 28.32
CA ASP A 184 -36.11 30.95 26.90
C ASP A 184 -36.06 29.52 26.31
N PRO A 185 -36.95 29.17 25.35
CA PRO A 185 -36.99 27.86 24.73
C PRO A 185 -35.95 27.74 23.60
N ALA A 186 -34.92 28.59 23.52
CA ALA A 186 -33.87 28.49 22.51
C ALA A 186 -33.23 27.08 22.44
N GLU A 187 -33.01 26.43 23.58
CA GLU A 187 -32.53 25.04 23.66
C GLU A 187 -33.52 24.05 23.03
N LEU A 188 -34.80 24.15 23.39
CA LEU A 188 -35.86 23.31 22.83
C LEU A 188 -36.00 23.56 21.32
N LYS A 189 -35.94 24.81 20.87
CA LYS A 189 -36.01 25.18 19.45
C LYS A 189 -34.80 24.66 18.67
N ALA A 190 -33.60 24.74 19.24
CA ALA A 190 -32.41 24.16 18.63
C ALA A 190 -32.58 22.65 18.48
N LEU A 191 -33.00 21.97 19.55
CA LEU A 191 -33.23 20.53 19.58
C LEU A 191 -34.29 20.10 18.55
N LEU A 192 -35.42 20.79 18.49
CA LEU A 192 -36.50 20.53 17.52
C LEU A 192 -36.09 20.86 16.08
N SER A 193 -35.28 21.90 15.87
CA SER A 193 -34.77 22.26 14.54
C SER A 193 -33.82 21.20 13.98
N ASP A 194 -33.10 20.50 14.86
CA ASP A 194 -32.21 19.40 14.53
C ASP A 194 -32.96 18.06 14.34
N THR A 195 -34.20 17.92 14.83
CA THR A 195 -35.00 16.68 14.68
C THR A 195 -36.02 16.74 13.54
N VAL A 196 -36.76 17.85 13.35
CA VAL A 196 -38.01 17.84 12.55
C VAL A 196 -37.93 18.61 11.23
N THR A 197 -36.81 19.29 10.94
CA THR A 197 -36.73 20.08 9.70
C THR A 197 -36.44 19.19 8.49
N TRP A 198 -36.97 19.53 7.32
CA TRP A 198 -36.58 18.85 6.06
C TRP A 198 -35.06 18.88 5.85
N LYS A 199 -34.40 19.93 6.34
CA LYS A 199 -32.93 20.05 6.36
C LYS A 199 -32.29 18.96 7.23
N SER A 200 -32.74 18.71 8.46
CA SER A 200 -32.17 17.63 9.27
C SER A 200 -32.45 16.24 8.70
N MET A 201 -33.66 16.02 8.17
CA MET A 201 -34.08 14.72 7.64
C MET A 201 -33.41 14.36 6.31
N LEU A 202 -33.14 15.34 5.42
CA LEU A 202 -32.64 15.07 4.07
C LEU A 202 -31.15 15.38 3.87
N ARG A 203 -30.50 16.11 4.77
CA ARG A 203 -29.08 16.51 4.62
C ARG A 203 -28.13 15.32 4.54
N ASN A 204 -28.48 14.19 5.15
CA ASN A 204 -27.67 12.96 5.13
C ASN A 204 -28.09 11.97 4.06
N VAL A 205 -29.12 12.29 3.26
CA VAL A 205 -29.59 11.42 2.17
C VAL A 205 -28.64 11.60 0.97
N SER A 206 -27.65 10.71 0.86
CA SER A 206 -26.74 10.69 -0.27
C SER A 206 -27.39 10.08 -1.51
N VAL A 207 -27.20 10.71 -2.67
CA VAL A 207 -27.74 10.27 -3.96
C VAL A 207 -26.59 10.22 -4.98
N GLY A 208 -25.99 9.05 -5.16
CA GLY A 208 -24.77 8.94 -5.97
C GLY A 208 -23.60 9.72 -5.38
N SER A 209 -22.68 10.15 -6.23
CA SER A 209 -21.50 10.94 -5.85
C SER A 209 -21.72 12.45 -5.96
N THR A 210 -22.64 12.89 -6.82
CA THR A 210 -22.93 14.31 -7.07
C THR A 210 -24.41 14.67 -7.05
N GLY A 211 -25.29 13.68 -6.83
CA GLY A 211 -26.71 13.91 -6.67
C GLY A 211 -27.09 14.34 -5.26
N TYR A 212 -28.34 14.76 -5.11
CA TYR A 212 -28.86 15.32 -3.87
C TYR A 212 -30.35 15.00 -3.71
N ALA A 213 -30.84 15.12 -2.47
CA ALA A 213 -32.25 15.05 -2.13
C ALA A 213 -32.78 16.44 -1.75
N PHE A 214 -34.01 16.74 -2.14
CA PHE A 214 -34.69 18.00 -1.81
C PHE A 214 -36.19 17.78 -1.60
N ALA A 215 -36.87 18.75 -0.98
CA ALA A 215 -38.30 18.67 -0.66
C ALA A 215 -39.07 19.85 -1.26
N LEU A 216 -40.24 19.56 -1.83
CA LEU A 216 -41.19 20.53 -2.36
C LEU A 216 -42.50 20.48 -1.57
N SER A 217 -43.18 21.61 -1.45
CA SER A 217 -44.51 21.66 -0.87
C SER A 217 -45.54 21.03 -1.80
N ALA A 218 -46.40 20.17 -1.26
CA ALA A 218 -47.51 19.58 -2.03
C ALA A 218 -48.64 20.59 -2.29
N LYS A 219 -48.63 21.77 -1.63
CA LYS A 219 -49.68 22.79 -1.75
C LYS A 219 -49.39 23.82 -2.84
N ASP A 220 -48.18 24.35 -2.85
CA ASP A 220 -47.75 25.48 -3.67
C ASP A 220 -46.48 25.19 -4.48
N TYR A 221 -45.95 23.96 -4.45
CA TYR A 221 -44.77 23.52 -5.21
C TYR A 221 -43.50 24.36 -4.96
N THR A 222 -43.43 25.05 -3.83
CA THR A 222 -42.25 25.80 -3.43
C THR A 222 -41.20 24.87 -2.81
N PHE A 223 -39.92 25.19 -2.98
CA PHE A 223 -38.84 24.43 -2.33
C PHE A 223 -38.90 24.60 -0.80
N LEU A 224 -39.26 23.53 -0.10
CA LEU A 224 -39.23 23.46 1.38
C LEU A 224 -37.80 23.25 1.90
N TYR A 225 -36.99 22.53 1.14
CA TYR A 225 -35.57 22.33 1.40
C TYR A 225 -34.84 22.06 0.09
N HIS A 226 -33.67 22.66 -0.07
CA HIS A 226 -32.73 22.39 -1.15
C HIS A 226 -31.30 22.52 -0.57
N PRO A 227 -30.30 21.73 -1.04
CA PRO A 227 -28.91 21.85 -0.55
C PRO A 227 -28.32 23.26 -0.72
N GLU A 228 -28.74 23.96 -1.77
CA GLU A 228 -28.47 25.39 -1.96
C GLU A 228 -29.58 26.20 -1.29
N ASP A 229 -29.25 26.84 -0.16
CA ASP A 229 -30.21 27.59 0.66
C ASP A 229 -30.89 28.73 -0.14
N ASP A 230 -30.26 29.25 -1.20
CA ASP A 230 -30.79 30.32 -2.07
C ASP A 230 -32.04 29.92 -2.87
N LEU A 231 -32.25 28.61 -3.06
CA LEU A 231 -33.37 28.06 -3.82
C LEU A 231 -34.61 27.79 -2.95
N VAL A 232 -34.46 27.78 -1.62
CA VAL A 232 -35.56 27.55 -0.68
C VAL A 232 -36.58 28.68 -0.78
N GLY A 233 -37.86 28.32 -0.94
CA GLY A 233 -38.97 29.25 -1.12
C GLY A 233 -39.23 29.71 -2.56
N GLN A 234 -38.40 29.31 -3.54
CA GLN A 234 -38.69 29.54 -4.96
C GLN A 234 -39.71 28.52 -5.50
N ASP A 235 -40.39 28.85 -6.60
CA ASP A 235 -41.33 27.96 -7.27
C ASP A 235 -40.58 26.89 -8.10
N ALA A 236 -40.88 25.61 -7.86
CA ALA A 236 -40.28 24.49 -8.57
C ALA A 236 -40.65 24.45 -10.07
N LEU A 237 -41.78 25.02 -10.45
CA LEU A 237 -42.22 25.07 -11.85
C LEU A 237 -41.30 25.97 -12.68
N ASP A 238 -40.83 27.07 -12.10
CA ASP A 238 -39.85 27.98 -12.72
C ASP A 238 -38.48 27.31 -12.91
N ALA A 239 -38.16 26.31 -12.09
CA ALA A 239 -36.96 25.50 -12.22
C ALA A 239 -37.06 24.46 -13.36
N GLY A 240 -38.23 24.28 -13.99
CA GLY A 240 -38.46 23.32 -15.08
C GLY A 240 -39.11 22.00 -14.64
N ILE A 241 -39.51 21.88 -13.37
CA ILE A 241 -40.14 20.67 -12.84
C ILE A 241 -41.61 20.62 -13.30
N GLN A 242 -41.99 19.53 -13.95
CA GLN A 242 -43.37 19.32 -14.40
C GLN A 242 -44.21 18.64 -13.31
N VAL A 243 -45.48 19.07 -13.15
CA VAL A 243 -46.38 18.53 -12.12
C VAL A 243 -46.64 17.04 -12.34
N GLU A 244 -46.74 16.59 -13.59
CA GLU A 244 -46.90 15.18 -13.96
C GLU A 244 -45.70 14.33 -13.54
N ALA A 245 -44.54 14.96 -13.35
CA ALA A 245 -43.34 14.29 -12.89
C ALA A 245 -43.37 14.02 -11.38
N LEU A 246 -44.22 14.71 -10.61
CA LEU A 246 -44.32 14.65 -9.15
C LEU A 246 -45.30 13.58 -8.60
N GLU A 247 -45.78 12.66 -9.45
CA GLU A 247 -46.58 11.53 -8.98
C GLU A 247 -45.80 10.65 -7.98
N ASP A 248 -46.49 10.15 -6.95
CA ASP A 248 -45.87 9.31 -5.93
C ASP A 248 -45.31 8.01 -6.55
N GLY A 249 -44.05 7.70 -6.25
CA GLY A 249 -43.33 6.56 -6.81
C GLY A 249 -42.89 6.72 -8.27
N ASN A 250 -43.03 7.91 -8.86
CA ASN A 250 -42.59 8.17 -10.22
C ASN A 250 -41.06 8.12 -10.34
N ARG A 251 -40.59 7.62 -11.49
CA ARG A 251 -39.17 7.41 -11.81
C ARG A 251 -38.89 7.91 -13.21
N THR A 252 -38.54 9.18 -13.32
CA THR A 252 -38.38 9.80 -14.63
C THR A 252 -37.18 10.72 -14.68
N TRP A 253 -36.78 11.03 -15.90
CA TRP A 253 -35.84 12.10 -16.14
C TRP A 253 -36.56 13.44 -15.98
N MET A 254 -36.03 14.32 -15.15
CA MET A 254 -36.49 15.69 -15.00
C MET A 254 -35.39 16.65 -15.45
N GLU A 255 -35.80 17.84 -15.90
CA GLU A 255 -34.90 18.93 -16.22
C GLU A 255 -35.05 19.98 -15.13
N ILE A 256 -33.96 20.27 -14.41
CA ILE A 256 -33.93 21.21 -13.30
C ILE A 256 -32.86 22.24 -13.63
N TYR A 257 -33.25 23.49 -13.83
CA TYR A 257 -32.37 24.60 -14.27
C TYR A 257 -31.54 24.29 -15.53
N GLY A 258 -32.13 23.56 -16.50
CA GLY A 258 -31.46 23.21 -17.77
C GLY A 258 -30.53 22.00 -17.69
N GLU A 259 -30.36 21.41 -16.51
CA GLU A 259 -29.59 20.19 -16.30
C GLU A 259 -30.52 18.99 -16.11
N ARG A 260 -30.12 17.83 -16.64
CA ARG A 260 -30.96 16.63 -16.68
C ARG A 260 -30.63 15.70 -15.53
N TYR A 261 -31.63 15.36 -14.72
CA TYR A 261 -31.50 14.49 -13.55
C TYR A 261 -32.40 13.27 -13.69
N LEU A 262 -31.92 12.11 -13.24
CA LEU A 262 -32.76 10.95 -12.98
C LEU A 262 -33.35 11.11 -11.59
N CYS A 263 -34.66 11.27 -11.51
CA CYS A 263 -35.35 11.55 -10.26
C CYS A 263 -36.23 10.37 -9.84
N GLY A 264 -36.25 10.08 -8.55
CA GLY A 264 -37.35 9.36 -7.93
C GLY A 264 -38.14 10.33 -7.03
N VAL A 265 -39.45 10.14 -6.96
CA VAL A 265 -40.35 10.99 -6.18
C VAL A 265 -41.10 10.16 -5.15
N ALA A 266 -41.17 10.66 -3.92
CA ALA A 266 -42.02 10.13 -2.86
C ALA A 266 -42.88 11.25 -2.28
N ASN A 267 -44.18 11.01 -2.18
CA ASN A 267 -45.08 11.86 -1.44
C ASN A 267 -45.05 11.48 0.05
N LEU A 268 -44.82 12.49 0.90
CA LEU A 268 -44.73 12.40 2.36
C LEU A 268 -45.62 13.49 2.96
N ASP A 269 -46.86 13.14 3.34
CA ASP A 269 -47.87 14.06 3.87
C ASP A 269 -48.10 15.31 2.97
N ASP A 270 -47.58 16.46 3.43
CA ASP A 270 -47.72 17.79 2.82
C ASP A 270 -46.53 18.15 1.89
N ALA A 271 -45.63 17.20 1.59
CA ALA A 271 -44.44 17.45 0.79
C ALA A 271 -44.13 16.33 -0.23
N TYR A 272 -43.48 16.71 -1.33
CA TYR A 272 -42.84 15.80 -2.28
C TYR A 272 -41.33 15.78 -2.03
N VAL A 273 -40.78 14.63 -1.67
CA VAL A 273 -39.34 14.43 -1.55
C VAL A 273 -38.80 13.81 -2.84
N ILE A 274 -37.74 14.43 -3.37
CA ILE A 274 -37.16 14.08 -4.67
C ILE A 274 -35.67 13.82 -4.46
N CYS A 275 -35.22 12.63 -4.91
CA CYS A 275 -33.79 12.34 -5.02
C CYS A 275 -33.39 12.48 -6.48
N ALA A 276 -32.46 13.39 -6.77
CA ALA A 276 -32.03 13.74 -8.11
C ALA A 276 -30.57 13.30 -8.35
N LEU A 277 -30.36 12.43 -9.34
CA LEU A 277 -29.04 11.96 -9.77
C LEU A 277 -28.66 12.56 -11.14
N PRO A 278 -27.56 13.30 -11.29
CA PRO A 278 -27.18 13.93 -12.56
C PRO A 278 -27.00 12.92 -13.70
N ALA A 279 -27.52 13.25 -14.89
CA ALA A 279 -27.33 12.43 -16.10
C ALA A 279 -25.84 12.26 -16.43
N GLN A 280 -25.03 13.27 -16.15
CA GLN A 280 -23.60 13.27 -16.43
C GLN A 280 -22.86 12.17 -15.67
N GLU A 281 -23.23 11.94 -14.40
CA GLU A 281 -22.64 10.89 -13.56
C GLU A 281 -22.90 9.48 -14.14
N ILE A 282 -24.14 9.23 -14.57
CA ILE A 282 -24.51 7.96 -15.23
C ILE A 282 -23.74 7.80 -16.55
N ARG A 283 -23.60 8.88 -17.34
CA ARG A 283 -22.89 8.84 -18.63
C ARG A 283 -21.40 8.58 -18.47
N ASP A 284 -20.74 9.21 -17.49
CA ASP A 284 -19.30 9.08 -17.30
C ASP A 284 -18.90 7.68 -16.84
N SER A 285 -19.70 7.07 -15.96
CA SER A 285 -19.55 5.66 -15.57
C SER A 285 -19.70 4.70 -16.77
N CYS A 286 -20.68 4.96 -17.65
CA CYS A 286 -20.91 4.15 -18.85
C CYS A 286 -19.79 4.32 -19.91
N ASN A 287 -19.32 5.56 -20.13
CA ASN A 287 -18.30 5.87 -21.14
C ASN A 287 -17.00 5.09 -20.94
N ILE A 288 -16.53 4.99 -19.69
CA ILE A 288 -15.29 4.27 -19.36
C ILE A 288 -15.43 2.78 -19.69
N THR A 289 -16.55 2.17 -19.30
CA THR A 289 -16.80 0.74 -19.55
C THR A 289 -16.89 0.45 -21.05
N VAL A 290 -17.64 1.27 -21.80
CA VAL A 290 -17.79 1.13 -23.26
C VAL A 290 -16.44 1.26 -23.94
N LEU A 291 -15.64 2.25 -23.56
CA LEU A 291 -14.32 2.49 -24.14
C LEU A 291 -13.40 1.27 -23.99
N VAL A 292 -13.34 0.67 -22.80
CA VAL A 292 -12.47 -0.49 -22.58
C VAL A 292 -12.96 -1.72 -23.36
N VAL A 293 -14.27 -1.98 -23.39
CA VAL A 293 -14.83 -3.08 -24.20
C VAL A 293 -14.51 -2.89 -25.68
N LEU A 294 -14.62 -1.66 -26.20
CA LEU A 294 -14.24 -1.33 -27.57
C LEU A 294 -12.75 -1.52 -27.83
N CYS A 295 -11.88 -1.12 -26.90
CA CYS A 295 -10.43 -1.33 -27.02
C CYS A 295 -10.08 -2.82 -27.10
N VAL A 296 -10.68 -3.65 -26.25
CA VAL A 296 -10.44 -5.10 -26.26
C VAL A 296 -10.98 -5.73 -27.54
N PHE A 297 -12.20 -5.36 -27.96
CA PHE A 297 -12.76 -5.78 -29.24
C PHE A 297 -11.81 -5.43 -30.40
N PHE A 298 -11.39 -4.17 -30.49
CA PHE A 298 -10.48 -3.70 -31.54
C PHE A 298 -9.16 -4.48 -31.51
N ALA A 299 -8.53 -4.65 -30.34
CA ALA A 299 -7.27 -5.37 -30.22
C ALA A 299 -7.39 -6.84 -30.68
N VAL A 300 -8.46 -7.54 -30.30
CA VAL A 300 -8.68 -8.94 -30.68
C VAL A 300 -8.95 -9.06 -32.19
N ILE A 301 -9.83 -8.21 -32.74
CA ILE A 301 -10.15 -8.23 -34.18
C ILE A 301 -8.91 -7.85 -35.00
N THR A 302 -8.17 -6.81 -34.62
CA THR A 302 -6.92 -6.40 -35.28
C THR A 302 -5.93 -7.57 -35.32
N LEU A 303 -5.81 -8.34 -34.23
CA LEU A 303 -4.90 -9.49 -34.17
C LEU A 303 -5.33 -10.61 -35.13
N VAL A 304 -6.63 -10.92 -35.20
CA VAL A 304 -7.18 -11.92 -36.12
C VAL A 304 -7.01 -11.46 -37.58
N VAL A 305 -7.32 -10.19 -37.89
CA VAL A 305 -7.13 -9.59 -39.22
C VAL A 305 -5.65 -9.64 -39.62
N THR A 306 -4.75 -9.28 -38.71
CA THR A 306 -3.30 -9.30 -38.98
C THR A 306 -2.77 -10.70 -39.23
N TYR A 307 -3.21 -11.69 -38.43
CA TYR A 307 -2.87 -13.10 -38.66
C TYR A 307 -3.37 -13.59 -40.02
N ALA A 308 -4.60 -13.22 -40.39
CA ALA A 308 -5.16 -13.55 -41.68
C ALA A 308 -4.33 -12.98 -42.84
N ILE A 309 -3.88 -11.73 -42.72
CA ILE A 309 -2.98 -11.09 -43.70
C ILE A 309 -1.65 -11.85 -43.79
N PHE A 310 -1.09 -12.32 -42.67
CA PHE A 310 0.16 -13.10 -42.68
C PHE A 310 0.01 -14.47 -43.35
N ILE A 311 -1.12 -15.17 -43.13
CA ILE A 311 -1.41 -16.43 -43.84
C ILE A 311 -1.54 -16.19 -45.34
N LEU A 312 -2.29 -15.16 -45.76
CA LEU A 312 -2.45 -14.84 -47.17
C LEU A 312 -1.11 -14.55 -47.86
N LYS A 313 -0.24 -13.80 -47.19
CA LYS A 313 1.10 -13.47 -47.71
C LYS A 313 2.02 -14.70 -47.79
N ASP A 314 1.90 -15.65 -46.86
CA ASP A 314 2.70 -16.88 -46.88
C ASP A 314 2.24 -17.83 -48.01
N GLN A 315 0.92 -17.85 -48.29
CA GLN A 315 0.35 -18.66 -49.38
C GLN A 315 0.59 -18.10 -50.79
N GLU A 316 0.66 -16.77 -50.97
CA GLU A 316 1.11 -16.18 -52.25
C GLU A 316 2.51 -16.71 -52.67
N GLY A 317 3.32 -17.22 -51.73
CA GLY A 317 4.64 -17.80 -52.00
C GLY A 317 4.74 -19.34 -51.99
N GLN A 318 3.63 -20.08 -51.80
CA GLN A 318 3.61 -21.56 -51.71
C GLN A 318 2.69 -22.23 -52.75
N ALA A 319 2.20 -21.47 -53.74
CA ALA A 319 1.16 -21.91 -54.67
C ALA A 319 1.51 -23.10 -55.60
N ASP A 320 2.74 -23.63 -55.55
CA ASP A 320 3.22 -24.69 -56.47
C ASP A 320 3.22 -26.13 -55.93
N ALA A 321 2.97 -26.40 -54.63
CA ALA A 321 3.35 -27.71 -54.05
C ALA A 321 2.24 -28.74 -53.79
N SER A 322 0.95 -28.44 -53.92
CA SER A 322 -0.10 -29.48 -53.75
C SER A 322 -1.42 -29.10 -54.41
N GLY A 323 -1.79 -29.80 -55.49
CA GLY A 323 -3.00 -29.55 -56.29
C GLY A 323 -4.36 -29.86 -55.62
N ASN A 324 -4.47 -29.81 -54.28
CA ASN A 324 -5.67 -30.25 -53.55
C ASN A 324 -6.24 -29.23 -52.53
N THR A 325 -5.88 -27.96 -52.62
CA THR A 325 -6.18 -26.97 -51.56
C THR A 325 -7.47 -26.16 -51.74
N TYR A 326 -8.11 -26.22 -52.92
CA TYR A 326 -9.28 -25.39 -53.26
C TYR A 326 -10.52 -26.25 -53.54
N ALA A 327 -11.59 -26.02 -52.79
CA ALA A 327 -12.91 -26.56 -53.09
C ALA A 327 -13.65 -25.58 -54.03
N ARG A 328 -14.17 -26.08 -55.15
CA ARG A 328 -14.88 -25.26 -56.15
C ARG A 328 -16.34 -25.09 -55.72
N LEU A 329 -16.79 -23.84 -55.58
CA LEU A 329 -18.17 -23.46 -55.25
C LEU A 329 -18.72 -22.55 -56.35
N GLY A 330 -19.11 -23.12 -57.50
CA GLY A 330 -19.60 -22.36 -58.66
C GLY A 330 -18.52 -21.45 -59.29
N LYS A 331 -18.79 -20.14 -59.36
CA LYS A 331 -17.84 -19.08 -59.83
C LYS A 331 -16.80 -18.68 -58.78
N PHE A 332 -16.85 -19.26 -57.59
CA PHE A 332 -15.99 -18.95 -56.45
C PHE A 332 -15.13 -20.15 -56.05
N TYR A 333 -13.94 -19.87 -55.54
CA TYR A 333 -13.02 -20.89 -55.00
C TYR A 333 -12.90 -20.70 -53.48
N PHE A 334 -13.07 -21.79 -52.72
CA PHE A 334 -12.95 -21.83 -51.27
C PHE A 334 -11.66 -22.53 -50.86
N ASN A 335 -10.80 -21.83 -50.12
CA ASN A 335 -9.52 -22.39 -49.67
C ASN A 335 -9.68 -23.10 -48.31
N ARG A 336 -9.71 -24.44 -48.32
CA ARG A 336 -9.93 -25.26 -47.10
C ARG A 336 -8.77 -25.19 -46.10
N ALA A 337 -7.54 -24.99 -46.59
CA ALA A 337 -6.36 -24.88 -45.71
C ALA A 337 -6.33 -23.56 -44.94
N VAL A 338 -6.77 -22.46 -45.58
CA VAL A 338 -6.91 -21.15 -44.93
C VAL A 338 -8.06 -21.16 -43.94
N SER A 339 -9.22 -21.73 -44.31
CA SER A 339 -10.39 -21.77 -43.43
C SER A 339 -10.16 -22.58 -42.15
N ALA A 340 -9.41 -23.68 -42.22
CA ALA A 340 -9.10 -24.50 -41.05
C ALA A 340 -8.20 -23.76 -40.03
N LYS A 341 -7.15 -23.07 -40.50
CA LYS A 341 -6.26 -22.28 -39.63
C LYS A 341 -6.93 -21.00 -39.11
N LEU A 342 -7.75 -20.37 -39.93
CA LEU A 342 -8.47 -19.14 -39.55
C LEU A 342 -9.63 -19.44 -38.58
N GLY A 343 -10.34 -20.56 -38.74
CA GLY A 343 -11.45 -20.95 -37.89
C GLY A 343 -11.06 -21.08 -36.41
N ALA A 344 -9.90 -21.68 -36.14
CA ALA A 344 -9.38 -21.78 -34.77
C ALA A 344 -9.09 -20.40 -34.14
N MET A 345 -8.54 -19.45 -34.91
CA MET A 345 -8.27 -18.09 -34.43
C MET A 345 -9.54 -17.26 -34.24
N ILE A 346 -10.55 -17.47 -35.09
CA ILE A 346 -11.87 -16.85 -34.93
C ILE A 346 -12.54 -17.35 -33.65
N ALA A 347 -12.55 -18.66 -33.41
CA ALA A 347 -13.10 -19.24 -32.19
C ALA A 347 -12.37 -18.72 -30.94
N ALA A 348 -11.03 -18.71 -30.96
CA ALA A 348 -10.22 -18.17 -29.88
C ALA A 348 -10.48 -16.67 -29.66
N GLY A 349 -10.61 -15.89 -30.73
CA GLY A 349 -10.95 -14.46 -30.67
C GLY A 349 -12.32 -14.21 -30.04
N LEU A 350 -13.33 -15.00 -30.41
CA LEU A 350 -14.68 -14.88 -29.83
C LEU A 350 -14.72 -15.21 -28.35
N ILE A 351 -14.05 -16.30 -27.95
CA ILE A 351 -13.91 -16.66 -26.53
C ILE A 351 -13.18 -15.54 -25.79
N CYS A 352 -12.13 -14.98 -26.37
CA CYS A 352 -11.38 -13.87 -25.78
C CYS A 352 -12.26 -12.62 -25.59
N VAL A 353 -13.04 -12.21 -26.60
CA VAL A 353 -13.97 -11.07 -26.48
C VAL A 353 -15.07 -11.37 -25.46
N PHE A 354 -15.62 -12.58 -25.43
CA PHE A 354 -16.65 -12.95 -24.45
C PHE A 354 -16.14 -12.86 -23.02
N VAL A 355 -15.02 -13.55 -22.74
CA VAL A 355 -14.44 -13.65 -21.40
C VAL A 355 -13.96 -12.27 -20.94
N SER A 356 -13.30 -11.50 -21.81
CA SER A 356 -12.87 -10.15 -21.47
C SER A 356 -14.05 -9.20 -21.25
N SER A 357 -15.11 -9.27 -22.07
CA SER A 357 -16.31 -8.44 -21.90
C SER A 357 -17.03 -8.74 -20.58
N LEU A 358 -17.23 -10.02 -20.25
CA LEU A 358 -17.77 -10.44 -18.95
C LEU A 358 -16.91 -9.95 -17.79
N TYR A 359 -15.60 -10.17 -17.89
CA TYR A 359 -14.64 -9.78 -16.87
C TYR A 359 -14.61 -8.26 -16.65
N MET A 360 -14.57 -7.46 -17.72
CA MET A 360 -14.53 -6.00 -17.63
C MET A 360 -15.83 -5.45 -17.03
N GLN A 361 -16.99 -6.03 -17.37
CA GLN A 361 -18.26 -5.63 -16.76
C GLN A 361 -18.33 -5.99 -15.29
N GLU A 362 -17.77 -7.14 -14.90
CA GLU A 362 -17.68 -7.53 -13.50
C GLU A 362 -16.78 -6.58 -12.72
N LEU A 363 -15.59 -6.28 -13.26
CA LEU A 363 -14.63 -5.35 -12.68
C LEU A 363 -15.21 -3.96 -12.50
N PHE A 364 -15.82 -3.35 -13.53
CA PHE A 364 -16.35 -1.99 -13.43
C PHE A 364 -17.57 -1.90 -12.51
N SER A 365 -18.43 -2.92 -12.53
CA SER A 365 -19.56 -2.99 -11.60
C SER A 365 -19.09 -3.09 -10.14
N LEU A 366 -18.07 -3.90 -9.86
CA LEU A 366 -17.47 -4.00 -8.53
C LEU A 366 -16.74 -2.71 -8.13
N SER A 367 -15.96 -2.14 -9.04
CA SER A 367 -15.24 -0.88 -8.80
C SER A 367 -16.20 0.27 -8.51
N GLY A 368 -17.28 0.37 -9.29
CA GLY A 368 -18.31 1.38 -9.10
C GLY A 368 -19.06 1.21 -7.79
N LYS A 369 -19.39 -0.04 -7.41
CA LYS A 369 -20.02 -0.27 -6.11
C LYS A 369 -19.07 -0.03 -4.94
N SER A 370 -17.78 -0.36 -5.08
CA SER A 370 -16.76 -0.03 -4.09
C SER A 370 -16.66 1.48 -3.87
N ILE A 371 -16.56 2.28 -4.94
CA ILE A 371 -16.48 3.74 -4.80
C ILE A 371 -17.75 4.30 -4.19
N SER A 372 -18.92 3.87 -4.65
CA SER A 372 -20.20 4.31 -4.08
C SER A 372 -20.32 3.94 -2.60
N ASN A 373 -19.93 2.71 -2.22
CA ASN A 373 -19.95 2.27 -0.82
C ASN A 373 -18.97 3.08 0.03
N SER A 374 -17.73 3.26 -0.43
CA SER A 374 -16.74 4.08 0.27
C SER A 374 -17.22 5.51 0.47
N GLN A 375 -17.81 6.15 -0.54
CA GLN A 375 -18.39 7.49 -0.41
C GLN A 375 -19.57 7.53 0.56
N ASN A 376 -20.45 6.52 0.53
CA ASN A 376 -21.56 6.45 1.48
C ASN A 376 -21.06 6.32 2.92
N ILE A 377 -20.00 5.53 3.18
CA ILE A 377 -19.45 5.40 4.53
C ILE A 377 -18.64 6.64 4.94
N GLU A 378 -17.87 7.25 4.03
CA GLU A 378 -17.20 8.53 4.29
C GLU A 378 -18.21 9.63 4.64
N GLY A 379 -19.38 9.65 4.01
CA GLY A 379 -20.49 10.53 4.39
C GLY A 379 -21.00 10.27 5.80
N LEU A 380 -20.97 9.01 6.27
CA LEU A 380 -21.31 8.64 7.65
C LEU A 380 -20.17 8.97 8.62
N GLN A 381 -18.92 9.10 8.17
CA GLN A 381 -17.79 9.36 9.05
C GLN A 381 -17.98 10.63 9.88
N ALA A 382 -18.35 11.74 9.24
CA ALA A 382 -18.57 13.01 9.95
C ALA A 382 -19.70 12.88 10.98
N THR A 383 -20.74 12.12 10.63
CA THR A 383 -21.88 11.83 11.50
C THR A 383 -21.44 10.98 12.68
N ILE A 384 -20.77 9.85 12.46
CA ILE A 384 -20.27 8.93 13.51
C ILE A 384 -19.27 9.64 14.42
N SER A 385 -18.32 10.41 13.88
CA SER A 385 -17.37 11.17 14.68
C SER A 385 -18.06 12.24 15.52
N LYS A 386 -19.09 12.92 14.98
CA LYS A 386 -19.90 13.87 15.76
C LYS A 386 -20.70 13.16 16.86
N TYR A 387 -21.22 11.96 16.59
CA TYR A 387 -21.88 11.14 17.61
C TYR A 387 -20.91 10.71 18.71
N GLU A 388 -19.71 10.24 18.36
CA GLU A 388 -18.65 9.89 19.32
C GLU A 388 -18.26 11.12 20.18
N GLU A 389 -18.24 12.32 19.60
CA GLU A 389 -18.04 13.59 20.33
C GLU A 389 -19.23 13.92 21.25
N ASN A 390 -20.46 13.75 20.78
CA ASN A 390 -21.67 13.99 21.57
C ASN A 390 -21.80 13.02 22.76
N VAL A 391 -21.42 11.76 22.60
CA VAL A 391 -21.37 10.76 23.68
C VAL A 391 -20.42 11.24 24.78
N LYS A 392 -19.18 11.60 24.41
CA LYS A 392 -18.20 12.14 25.36
C LYS A 392 -18.69 13.41 26.05
N MET A 393 -19.31 14.32 25.29
CA MET A 393 -19.87 15.56 25.84
C MET A 393 -21.01 15.27 26.82
N LEU A 394 -21.89 14.31 26.52
CA LEU A 394 -23.00 13.95 27.39
C LEU A 394 -22.53 13.33 28.70
N GLU A 395 -21.54 12.43 28.64
CA GLU A 395 -20.89 11.87 29.82
C GLU A 395 -20.27 12.98 30.69
N GLU A 396 -19.52 13.91 30.09
CA GLU A 396 -18.92 15.05 30.80
C GLU A 396 -19.96 15.99 31.43
N GLN A 397 -21.07 16.26 30.72
CA GLN A 397 -22.18 17.06 31.23
C GLN A 397 -22.90 16.37 32.38
N TYR A 398 -23.14 15.05 32.28
CA TYR A 398 -23.74 14.24 33.34
C TYR A 398 -22.87 14.27 34.60
N ASP A 399 -21.58 13.97 34.45
CA ASP A 399 -20.60 13.99 35.53
C ASP A 399 -20.52 15.36 36.20
N THR A 400 -20.47 16.44 35.40
CA THR A 400 -20.47 17.82 35.91
C THR A 400 -21.75 18.15 36.68
N ARG A 401 -22.92 17.73 36.18
CA ARG A 401 -24.22 17.97 36.82
C ARG A 401 -24.27 17.33 38.21
N TYR A 402 -23.90 16.06 38.31
CA TYR A 402 -23.94 15.36 39.60
C TYR A 402 -22.80 15.77 40.53
N LEU A 403 -21.63 16.14 40.00
CA LEU A 403 -20.59 16.80 40.79
C LEU A 403 -21.11 18.10 41.43
N ASN A 404 -21.85 18.94 40.69
CA ASN A 404 -22.43 20.16 41.23
C ASN A 404 -23.52 19.89 42.29
N LYS A 405 -24.32 18.83 42.13
CA LYS A 405 -25.23 18.36 43.17
C LYS A 405 -24.47 17.92 44.43
N CYS A 406 -23.38 17.17 44.27
CA CYS A 406 -22.52 16.76 45.38
C CYS A 406 -21.88 17.96 46.10
N ARG A 407 -21.38 18.95 45.35
CA ARG A 407 -20.90 20.22 45.90
C ARG A 407 -21.99 20.97 46.69
N THR A 408 -23.22 20.97 46.18
CA THR A 408 -24.36 21.59 46.86
C THR A 408 -24.68 20.87 48.18
N ALA A 409 -24.71 19.53 48.15
CA ALA A 409 -24.87 18.72 49.37
C ALA A 409 -23.73 19.00 50.37
N ALA A 410 -22.49 19.04 49.91
CA ALA A 410 -21.33 19.39 50.73
C ALA A 410 -21.46 20.78 51.35
N HIS A 411 -21.90 21.78 50.58
CA HIS A 411 -22.11 23.14 51.08
C HIS A 411 -23.21 23.21 52.15
N ILE A 412 -24.35 22.56 51.92
CA ILE A 412 -25.47 22.49 52.88
C ILE A 412 -25.00 21.83 54.19
N LEU A 413 -24.30 20.70 54.10
CA LEU A 413 -23.83 19.93 55.26
C LEU A 413 -22.64 20.56 55.99
N THR A 414 -21.92 21.47 55.33
CA THR A 414 -20.89 22.32 55.95
C THR A 414 -21.52 23.46 56.72
N GLN A 415 -22.49 24.18 56.14
CA GLN A 415 -23.16 25.30 56.81
C GLN A 415 -24.10 24.87 57.94
N LYS A 416 -24.70 23.68 57.84
CA LYS A 416 -25.66 23.15 58.81
C LYS A 416 -25.29 21.73 59.25
N PRO A 417 -24.39 21.59 60.25
CA PRO A 417 -23.99 20.27 60.77
C PRO A 417 -25.15 19.46 61.34
N GLU A 418 -26.22 20.11 61.82
CA GLU A 418 -27.45 19.48 62.32
C GLU A 418 -28.20 18.63 61.26
N PHE A 419 -27.95 18.87 59.98
CA PHE A 419 -28.55 18.11 58.87
C PHE A 419 -27.82 16.79 58.57
N ARG A 420 -26.73 16.49 59.28
CA ARG A 420 -25.99 15.21 59.19
C ARG A 420 -26.72 14.10 59.95
N ASN A 421 -28.02 13.91 59.66
CA ASN A 421 -28.85 12.85 60.21
C ASN A 421 -29.65 12.17 59.08
N ARG A 422 -30.14 10.95 59.32
CA ARG A 422 -30.76 10.11 58.29
C ARG A 422 -31.98 10.78 57.63
N ASP A 423 -32.85 11.42 58.42
CA ASP A 423 -34.10 11.99 57.93
C ASP A 423 -33.87 13.24 57.06
N GLU A 424 -32.94 14.11 57.46
CA GLU A 424 -32.58 15.29 56.68
C GLU A 424 -31.76 14.93 55.44
N LEU A 425 -30.86 13.94 55.51
CA LEU A 425 -30.15 13.44 54.32
C LEU A 425 -31.11 12.83 53.29
N ALA A 426 -32.14 12.11 53.73
CA ALA A 426 -33.18 11.59 52.83
C ALA A 426 -34.01 12.71 52.17
N ARG A 427 -34.23 13.83 52.86
CA ARG A 427 -34.88 15.01 52.27
C ARG A 427 -33.96 15.69 51.26
N ILE A 428 -32.68 15.88 51.60
CA ILE A 428 -31.69 16.50 50.70
C ILE A 428 -31.49 15.63 49.46
N SER A 429 -31.42 14.29 49.59
CA SER A 429 -31.27 13.38 48.45
C SER A 429 -32.47 13.48 47.49
N ASN A 430 -33.70 13.51 48.03
CA ASN A 430 -34.91 13.68 47.22
C ASN A 430 -34.94 15.04 46.49
N VAL A 431 -34.52 16.13 47.15
CA VAL A 431 -34.48 17.47 46.53
C VAL A 431 -33.39 17.55 45.45
N LEU A 432 -32.24 16.93 45.69
CA LEU A 432 -31.13 16.91 44.73
C LEU A 432 -31.32 15.84 43.64
N ASP A 433 -32.38 15.01 43.70
CA ASP A 433 -32.62 13.89 42.78
C ASP A 433 -31.35 13.01 42.67
N VAL A 434 -30.91 12.50 43.82
CA VAL A 434 -29.82 11.53 43.98
C VAL A 434 -30.29 10.41 44.92
N GLU A 435 -29.71 9.22 44.78
CA GLU A 435 -30.24 8.03 45.44
C GLU A 435 -29.95 8.02 46.94
N PHE A 436 -28.69 8.28 47.28
CA PHE A 436 -28.30 8.49 48.68
C PHE A 436 -27.10 9.43 48.79
N ILE A 437 -26.97 10.00 49.99
CA ILE A 437 -25.91 10.92 50.39
C ILE A 437 -25.26 10.32 51.63
N SER A 438 -23.94 10.20 51.60
CA SER A 438 -23.11 9.70 52.69
C SER A 438 -22.07 10.74 53.08
N PHE A 439 -21.88 10.95 54.37
CA PHE A 439 -20.86 11.83 54.93
C PHE A 439 -19.80 11.00 55.66
N PHE A 440 -18.55 11.15 55.24
CA PHE A 440 -17.40 10.46 55.80
C PHE A 440 -16.54 11.41 56.63
N ASP A 441 -15.95 10.90 57.70
CA ASP A 441 -14.96 11.62 58.49
C ASP A 441 -13.55 11.59 57.89
N ALA A 442 -12.62 12.31 58.51
CA ALA A 442 -11.20 12.33 58.15
C ALA A 442 -10.50 10.95 58.25
N THR A 443 -11.13 9.95 58.88
CA THR A 443 -10.60 8.58 58.99
C THR A 443 -11.18 7.61 57.96
N GLY A 444 -12.09 8.10 57.10
CA GLY A 444 -12.76 7.35 56.05
C GLY A 444 -13.93 6.50 56.56
N THR A 445 -14.54 6.84 57.70
CA THR A 445 -15.72 6.16 58.25
C THR A 445 -16.98 7.00 58.02
N ILE A 446 -18.08 6.36 57.60
CA ILE A 446 -19.38 7.03 57.45
C ILE A 446 -19.89 7.46 58.83
N ILE A 447 -20.15 8.76 58.99
CA ILE A 447 -20.80 9.32 60.19
C ILE A 447 -22.31 9.43 60.00
N ALA A 448 -22.76 9.79 58.80
CA ALA A 448 -24.18 9.99 58.50
C ALA A 448 -24.49 9.56 57.06
N THR A 449 -25.55 8.79 56.87
CA THR A 449 -26.02 8.38 55.55
C THR A 449 -27.52 8.11 55.58
N ASN A 450 -28.21 8.29 54.45
CA ASN A 450 -29.56 7.77 54.24
C ASN A 450 -29.58 6.42 53.49
N SER A 451 -28.42 5.87 53.14
CA SER A 451 -28.28 4.56 52.49
C SER A 451 -28.49 3.37 53.45
N TYR A 452 -28.34 2.16 52.92
CA TYR A 452 -28.30 0.91 53.69
C TYR A 452 -26.94 0.67 54.37
N TYR A 453 -25.89 1.40 53.97
CA TYR A 453 -24.52 1.27 54.47
C TYR A 453 -24.31 1.94 55.82
N ASN A 454 -24.82 1.33 56.88
CA ASN A 454 -24.53 1.77 58.24
C ASN A 454 -23.18 1.19 58.71
N ASN A 455 -22.30 2.03 59.27
CA ASN A 455 -20.96 1.66 59.78
C ASN A 455 -19.94 1.21 58.71
N PHE A 456 -20.01 1.75 57.50
CA PHE A 456 -19.04 1.49 56.44
C PHE A 456 -17.73 2.30 56.61
N ARG A 457 -16.60 1.71 56.24
CA ARG A 457 -15.28 2.34 56.24
C ARG A 457 -14.56 2.04 54.92
N LEU A 458 -13.91 3.06 54.36
CA LEU A 458 -13.13 2.93 53.13
C LEU A 458 -12.04 1.85 53.26
N SER A 459 -11.96 1.00 52.25
CA SER A 459 -10.95 -0.06 52.16
C SER A 459 -9.56 0.50 51.86
N GLN A 460 -8.53 -0.23 52.29
CA GLN A 460 -7.12 0.03 51.94
C GLN A 460 -6.61 -0.92 50.84
N ASN A 461 -7.45 -1.84 50.37
CA ASN A 461 -7.11 -2.74 49.28
C ASN A 461 -7.34 -2.04 47.93
N LYS A 462 -6.35 -2.02 47.04
CA LYS A 462 -6.45 -1.38 45.72
C LYS A 462 -7.48 -2.02 44.79
N GLU A 463 -7.86 -3.27 45.04
CA GLU A 463 -8.86 -4.00 44.26
C GLU A 463 -10.31 -3.71 44.72
N ASP A 464 -10.48 -2.99 45.84
CA ASP A 464 -11.79 -2.64 46.39
C ASP A 464 -12.30 -1.32 45.79
N GLN A 465 -13.59 -1.29 45.42
CA GLN A 465 -14.21 -0.13 44.77
C GLN A 465 -14.11 1.16 45.61
N SER A 466 -14.13 1.04 46.94
CA SER A 466 -14.08 2.20 47.83
C SER A 466 -12.67 2.81 48.00
N TYR A 467 -11.62 2.11 47.56
CA TYR A 467 -10.23 2.53 47.77
C TYR A 467 -9.92 3.89 47.16
N GLU A 468 -10.46 4.16 45.98
CA GLU A 468 -10.20 5.39 45.22
C GLU A 468 -10.61 6.66 45.99
N PHE A 469 -11.65 6.57 46.84
CA PHE A 469 -12.12 7.69 47.67
C PHE A 469 -11.14 8.12 48.76
N ASN A 470 -10.14 7.28 49.10
CA ASN A 470 -9.04 7.71 50.00
C ASN A 470 -8.25 8.90 49.41
N LYS A 471 -8.28 9.12 48.09
CA LYS A 471 -7.65 10.29 47.44
C LYS A 471 -8.24 11.62 47.92
N LEU A 472 -9.51 11.65 48.29
CA LEU A 472 -10.16 12.85 48.86
C LEU A 472 -9.61 13.20 50.23
N LEU A 473 -9.36 12.17 51.06
CA LEU A 473 -8.74 12.32 52.38
C LEU A 473 -7.27 12.74 52.29
N ALA A 474 -6.58 12.32 51.21
CA ALA A 474 -5.19 12.68 50.91
C ALA A 474 -5.02 14.08 50.28
N GLY A 475 -6.10 14.86 50.14
CA GLY A 475 -6.05 16.25 49.67
C GLY A 475 -6.67 16.50 48.29
N GLY A 476 -7.32 15.52 47.67
CA GLY A 476 -8.14 15.73 46.47
C GLY A 476 -9.37 16.60 46.75
N GLU A 477 -9.81 17.39 45.78
CA GLU A 477 -11.01 18.24 45.93
C GLU A 477 -12.31 17.49 45.66
N TYR A 478 -12.33 16.68 44.62
CA TYR A 478 -13.46 15.82 44.24
C TYR A 478 -12.97 14.58 43.51
N LEU A 479 -13.85 13.58 43.42
CA LEU A 479 -13.62 12.32 42.72
C LEU A 479 -14.93 11.90 42.07
N ILE A 480 -14.87 11.53 40.80
CA ILE A 480 -15.96 10.90 40.07
C ILE A 480 -15.48 9.48 39.79
N GLN A 481 -16.19 8.50 40.31
CA GLN A 481 -15.90 7.10 40.05
C GLN A 481 -16.58 6.68 38.74
N GLU A 482 -15.94 5.80 37.96
CA GLU A 482 -16.62 5.13 36.84
C GLU A 482 -17.79 4.30 37.36
N ALA A 483 -18.92 4.34 36.65
CA ALA A 483 -20.10 3.55 36.99
C ALA A 483 -19.73 2.06 36.97
N GLN A 484 -20.08 1.34 38.02
CA GLN A 484 -19.76 -0.07 38.15
C GLN A 484 -20.82 -0.79 38.98
N MET A 485 -20.83 -2.12 38.88
CA MET A 485 -21.73 -2.94 39.67
C MET A 485 -21.32 -2.88 41.14
N ASP A 486 -22.21 -2.41 42.00
CA ASP A 486 -21.96 -2.32 43.43
C ASP A 486 -21.85 -3.73 44.04
N ASP A 487 -20.72 -4.02 44.69
CA ASP A 487 -20.43 -5.35 45.26
C ASP A 487 -21.42 -5.80 46.35
N ALA A 488 -22.13 -4.86 46.99
CA ALA A 488 -23.02 -5.12 48.11
C ALA A 488 -24.52 -5.00 47.75
N LEU A 489 -24.89 -4.13 46.80
CA LEU A 489 -26.27 -3.99 46.32
C LEU A 489 -26.54 -4.83 45.06
N GLY A 490 -25.52 -5.17 44.27
CA GLY A 490 -25.68 -5.83 42.97
C GLY A 490 -26.34 -4.93 41.92
N GLU A 491 -26.45 -3.63 42.20
CA GLU A 491 -27.04 -2.61 41.33
C GLU A 491 -25.91 -1.81 40.67
N TYR A 492 -26.13 -1.35 39.43
CA TYR A 492 -25.14 -0.58 38.69
C TYR A 492 -25.20 0.87 39.17
N ASN A 493 -24.14 1.36 39.83
CA ASN A 493 -24.15 2.65 40.51
C ASN A 493 -22.90 3.46 40.20
N GLN A 494 -23.04 4.79 40.21
CA GLN A 494 -21.92 5.73 40.13
C GLN A 494 -21.82 6.54 41.43
N TYR A 495 -20.61 6.61 41.98
CA TYR A 495 -20.34 7.36 43.20
C TYR A 495 -19.50 8.61 42.92
N ILE A 496 -19.93 9.74 43.48
CA ILE A 496 -19.24 11.04 43.32
C ILE A 496 -18.98 11.65 44.69
N GLY A 497 -17.72 11.99 44.97
CA GLY A 497 -17.27 12.52 46.25
C GLY A 497 -16.69 13.93 46.16
N VAL A 498 -16.95 14.77 47.15
CA VAL A 498 -16.42 16.13 47.30
C VAL A 498 -15.88 16.32 48.72
N ALA A 499 -14.62 16.72 48.83
CA ALA A 499 -13.96 16.95 50.11
C ALA A 499 -14.55 18.16 50.85
N ILE A 500 -14.72 18.04 52.17
CA ILE A 500 -15.08 19.12 53.07
C ILE A 500 -13.85 19.53 53.86
N ARG A 501 -13.56 20.82 53.88
CA ARG A 501 -12.41 21.40 54.55
C ARG A 501 -12.87 22.42 55.58
N ASN A 502 -12.10 22.54 56.65
CA ASN A 502 -12.27 23.60 57.64
C ASN A 502 -11.66 24.93 57.15
N ASP A 503 -11.87 26.00 57.91
CA ASP A 503 -11.36 27.35 57.61
C ASP A 503 -9.82 27.44 57.54
N GLU A 504 -9.10 26.42 58.05
CA GLU A 504 -7.64 26.28 57.97
C GLU A 504 -7.17 25.46 56.74
N GLY A 505 -8.10 24.98 55.91
CA GLY A 505 -7.83 24.22 54.69
C GLY A 505 -7.55 22.72 54.90
N MET A 506 -7.68 22.22 56.14
CA MET A 506 -7.53 20.80 56.48
C MET A 506 -8.83 20.04 56.20
N THR A 507 -8.71 18.83 55.64
CA THR A 507 -9.84 17.96 55.30
C THR A 507 -10.52 17.42 56.56
N GLU A 508 -11.77 17.80 56.81
CA GLU A 508 -12.58 17.27 57.91
C GLU A 508 -13.24 15.93 57.55
N GLY A 509 -13.39 15.68 56.25
CA GLY A 509 -14.14 14.56 55.70
C GLY A 509 -14.52 14.83 54.25
N PHE A 510 -15.49 14.07 53.73
CA PHE A 510 -16.07 14.32 52.41
C PHE A 510 -17.53 13.90 52.37
N VAL A 511 -18.28 14.50 51.44
CA VAL A 511 -19.63 14.06 51.07
C VAL A 511 -19.53 13.23 49.82
N GLN A 512 -20.24 12.10 49.82
CA GLN A 512 -20.40 11.22 48.68
C GLN A 512 -21.89 11.17 48.33
N ILE A 513 -22.19 11.23 47.04
CA ILE A 513 -23.53 10.93 46.52
C ILE A 513 -23.46 9.64 45.70
N CYS A 514 -24.55 8.87 45.73
CA CYS A 514 -24.81 7.78 44.80
C CYS A 514 -25.82 8.23 43.77
N VAL A 515 -25.56 7.87 42.52
CA VAL A 515 -26.39 8.18 41.39
C VAL A 515 -26.63 6.90 40.61
N ASN A 516 -27.90 6.65 40.29
CA ASN A 516 -28.27 5.62 39.35
C ASN A 516 -27.92 6.10 37.91
N PRO A 517 -26.96 5.45 37.23
CA PRO A 517 -26.56 5.79 35.89
C PRO A 517 -27.58 5.36 34.83
N GLU A 518 -28.68 4.67 35.14
CA GLU A 518 -29.73 4.28 34.17
C GLU A 518 -30.21 5.47 33.33
N LYS A 519 -30.27 6.69 33.89
CA LYS A 519 -30.62 7.90 33.13
C LYS A 519 -29.55 8.27 32.09
N LEU A 520 -28.27 8.08 32.40
CA LEU A 520 -27.17 8.25 31.46
C LEU A 520 -27.15 7.09 30.47
N GLU A 521 -27.32 5.86 30.94
CA GLU A 521 -27.34 4.65 30.13
C GLU A 521 -28.46 4.70 29.09
N HIS A 522 -29.70 5.06 29.47
CA HIS A 522 -30.78 5.30 28.51
C HIS A 522 -30.51 6.46 27.55
N ALA A 523 -29.79 7.50 27.98
CA ALA A 523 -29.43 8.59 27.10
C ALA A 523 -28.30 8.20 26.13
N LEU A 524 -27.37 7.34 26.57
CA LEU A 524 -26.30 6.76 25.78
C LEU A 524 -26.82 5.66 24.84
N GLU A 525 -27.82 4.88 25.25
CA GLU A 525 -28.54 3.91 24.41
C GLU A 525 -29.10 4.59 23.16
N LYS A 526 -29.67 5.79 23.32
CA LYS A 526 -30.15 6.61 22.19
C LYS A 526 -29.02 7.14 21.29
N LEU A 527 -27.79 7.23 21.82
CA LEU A 527 -26.58 7.66 21.11
C LEU A 527 -25.69 6.49 20.65
N GLN A 528 -26.15 5.24 20.75
CA GLN A 528 -25.39 4.09 20.30
C GLN A 528 -25.14 4.13 18.79
N ILE A 529 -24.04 3.52 18.35
CA ILE A 529 -23.74 3.36 16.91
C ILE A 529 -24.91 2.70 16.15
N ALA A 530 -25.75 1.92 16.85
CA ALA A 530 -27.00 1.41 16.35
C ALA A 530 -27.93 2.52 15.83
N SER A 531 -28.19 3.61 16.55
CA SER A 531 -29.07 4.69 16.07
C SER A 531 -28.52 5.44 14.86
N VAL A 532 -27.20 5.39 14.64
CA VAL A 532 -26.55 6.00 13.47
C VAL A 532 -26.60 5.10 12.24
N LEU A 533 -26.50 3.79 12.45
CA LEU A 533 -26.44 2.79 11.38
C LEU A 533 -27.79 2.11 11.12
N ASP A 534 -28.76 2.30 12.00
CA ASP A 534 -30.14 1.85 11.81
C ASP A 534 -30.79 2.64 10.67
N GLY A 535 -31.50 1.92 9.80
CA GLY A 535 -32.01 2.48 8.54
C GLY A 535 -30.96 2.85 7.48
N VAL A 536 -29.65 2.75 7.75
CA VAL A 536 -28.60 3.03 6.74
C VAL A 536 -28.62 1.97 5.64
N GLN A 537 -29.24 2.35 4.52
CA GLN A 537 -29.40 1.47 3.38
C GLN A 537 -28.27 1.67 2.36
N ILE A 538 -27.45 0.63 2.19
CA ILE A 538 -26.34 0.62 1.23
C ILE A 538 -26.82 -0.05 -0.06
N GLY A 539 -27.26 0.74 -1.03
CA GLY A 539 -27.84 0.20 -2.26
C GLY A 539 -29.23 -0.42 -2.06
N ALA A 540 -29.61 -1.39 -2.89
CA ALA A 540 -31.00 -1.85 -2.97
C ALA A 540 -31.37 -2.94 -1.95
N ARG A 541 -30.41 -3.76 -1.49
CA ARG A 541 -30.56 -4.76 -0.42
C ARG A 541 -29.31 -4.86 0.46
N GLY A 542 -28.44 -3.86 0.39
CA GLY A 542 -27.29 -3.77 1.27
C GLY A 542 -27.62 -3.00 2.54
N PHE A 543 -26.73 -3.15 3.51
CA PHE A 543 -26.88 -2.62 4.86
C PHE A 543 -25.51 -2.23 5.40
N ALA A 544 -25.50 -1.38 6.43
CA ALA A 544 -24.30 -1.11 7.21
C ALA A 544 -24.28 -1.96 8.50
N PHE A 545 -23.09 -2.29 8.98
CA PHE A 545 -22.90 -2.92 10.29
C PHE A 545 -21.58 -2.44 10.91
N ALA A 546 -21.42 -2.57 12.23
CA ALA A 546 -20.22 -2.15 12.95
C ALA A 546 -19.62 -3.28 13.78
N ILE A 547 -18.29 -3.33 13.81
CA ILE A 547 -17.50 -4.23 14.66
C ILE A 547 -16.76 -3.40 15.70
N ASN A 548 -16.83 -3.80 16.97
CA ASN A 548 -16.03 -3.18 18.04
C ASN A 548 -14.54 -3.55 17.88
N LYS A 549 -13.64 -2.56 18.00
CA LYS A 549 -12.20 -2.79 17.84
C LYS A 549 -11.56 -3.63 18.94
N ASP A 550 -12.03 -3.49 20.18
CA ASP A 550 -11.42 -4.12 21.35
C ASP A 550 -11.92 -5.56 21.51
N GLU A 551 -13.22 -5.78 21.33
CA GLU A 551 -13.85 -7.08 21.57
C GLU A 551 -13.96 -7.96 20.32
N HIS A 552 -13.82 -7.38 19.12
CA HIS A 552 -14.11 -8.04 17.84
C HIS A 552 -15.50 -8.69 17.81
N THR A 553 -16.49 -8.02 18.41
CA THR A 553 -17.91 -8.40 18.41
C THR A 553 -18.71 -7.49 17.48
N PHE A 554 -19.86 -7.96 17.00
CA PHE A 554 -20.79 -7.08 16.27
C PHE A 554 -21.36 -6.03 17.24
N ALA A 555 -20.90 -4.79 17.12
CA ALA A 555 -21.44 -3.66 17.87
C ALA A 555 -22.83 -3.26 17.36
N TYR A 556 -23.06 -3.39 16.05
CA TYR A 556 -24.37 -3.24 15.44
C TYR A 556 -24.47 -4.14 14.20
N TYR A 557 -25.64 -4.75 14.02
CA TYR A 557 -26.01 -5.50 12.83
C TYR A 557 -27.54 -5.42 12.64
N PRO A 558 -28.08 -5.35 11.41
CA PRO A 558 -29.53 -5.19 11.18
C PRO A 558 -30.41 -6.34 11.73
N ASP A 559 -29.81 -7.48 12.02
CA ASP A 559 -30.46 -8.62 12.66
C ASP A 559 -29.89 -8.73 14.08
N GLU A 560 -30.73 -8.43 15.07
CA GLU A 560 -30.37 -8.35 16.49
C GLU A 560 -29.66 -9.61 17.01
N ARG A 561 -29.90 -10.76 16.38
CA ARG A 561 -29.29 -12.04 16.77
C ARG A 561 -27.76 -12.06 16.68
N PHE A 562 -27.17 -11.16 15.89
CA PHE A 562 -25.74 -11.06 15.69
C PHE A 562 -25.06 -10.12 16.68
N ILE A 563 -25.80 -9.18 17.28
CA ILE A 563 -25.24 -8.14 18.17
C ILE A 563 -24.58 -8.79 19.40
N GLY A 564 -23.40 -8.32 19.78
CA GLY A 564 -22.58 -8.84 20.89
C GLY A 564 -21.93 -10.20 20.63
N ARG A 565 -22.12 -10.80 19.45
CA ARG A 565 -21.47 -12.07 19.09
C ARG A 565 -20.10 -11.84 18.47
N ASN A 566 -19.19 -12.79 18.67
CA ASN A 566 -17.87 -12.75 18.04
C ASN A 566 -17.97 -12.92 16.52
N VAL A 567 -17.32 -12.02 15.78
CA VAL A 567 -17.45 -11.98 14.31
C VAL A 567 -16.79 -13.17 13.60
N ALA A 568 -15.79 -13.81 14.22
CA ALA A 568 -15.08 -14.95 13.64
C ALA A 568 -15.96 -16.20 13.54
N GLU A 569 -16.91 -16.38 14.47
CA GLU A 569 -17.88 -17.49 14.46
C GLU A 569 -18.82 -17.43 13.26
N TYR A 570 -19.02 -16.23 12.69
CA TYR A 570 -19.93 -15.98 11.59
C TYR A 570 -19.23 -15.81 10.23
N GLY A 571 -17.94 -16.13 10.14
CA GLY A 571 -17.21 -16.25 8.87
C GLY A 571 -16.34 -15.04 8.49
N ILE A 572 -16.27 -14.01 9.33
CA ILE A 572 -15.36 -12.86 9.16
C ILE A 572 -13.98 -13.26 9.67
N ARG A 573 -12.96 -13.20 8.81
CA ARG A 573 -11.58 -13.53 9.21
C ARG A 573 -10.89 -12.30 9.79
N GLU A 574 -9.93 -12.53 10.67
CA GLU A 574 -9.14 -11.47 11.32
C GLU A 574 -8.42 -10.58 10.30
N ASN A 575 -7.96 -11.13 9.17
CA ASN A 575 -7.34 -10.36 8.08
C ASN A 575 -8.33 -9.46 7.31
N GLN A 576 -9.62 -9.52 7.60
CA GLN A 576 -10.68 -8.70 7.01
C GLN A 576 -11.14 -7.58 7.96
N ILE A 577 -10.63 -7.55 9.19
CA ILE A 577 -10.98 -6.58 10.25
C ILE A 577 -9.93 -5.46 10.31
N HIS A 578 -9.97 -4.56 9.33
CA HIS A 578 -9.08 -3.40 9.28
C HIS A 578 -9.69 -2.26 8.47
N GLY A 579 -9.25 -1.03 8.72
CA GLY A 579 -9.64 0.14 7.95
C GLY A 579 -9.30 0.01 6.47
N GLY A 580 -10.21 0.44 5.59
CA GLY A 580 -10.02 0.40 4.14
C GLY A 580 -10.18 -1.00 3.53
N PHE A 581 -10.72 -1.99 4.27
CA PHE A 581 -11.11 -3.27 3.68
C PHE A 581 -12.09 -3.06 2.51
N SER A 582 -11.86 -3.74 1.38
CA SER A 582 -12.74 -3.71 0.23
C SER A 582 -12.67 -5.02 -0.55
N ASP A 583 -13.54 -5.96 -0.18
CA ASP A 583 -13.74 -7.23 -0.88
C ASP A 583 -15.02 -7.93 -0.42
N TYR A 584 -15.26 -9.15 -0.91
CA TYR A 584 -16.32 -10.01 -0.42
C TYR A 584 -16.05 -10.53 0.99
N LEU A 585 -16.99 -10.29 1.90
CA LEU A 585 -17.11 -11.00 3.15
C LEU A 585 -18.21 -12.07 3.12
N THR A 586 -18.12 -13.02 4.05
CA THR A 586 -19.17 -14.00 4.31
C THR A 586 -19.65 -13.82 5.74
N ILE A 587 -20.95 -13.61 5.90
CA ILE A 587 -21.62 -13.50 7.19
C ILE A 587 -22.71 -14.56 7.23
N GLY A 588 -22.53 -15.57 8.09
CA GLY A 588 -23.41 -16.74 8.14
C GLY A 588 -23.43 -17.48 6.79
N SER A 589 -24.60 -17.52 6.13
CA SER A 589 -24.78 -18.15 4.81
C SER A 589 -24.74 -17.16 3.64
N GLY A 590 -24.70 -15.85 3.91
CA GLY A 590 -24.72 -14.80 2.90
C GLY A 590 -23.31 -14.34 2.49
N ARG A 591 -23.14 -13.99 1.21
CA ARG A 591 -21.90 -13.41 0.68
C ARG A 591 -22.15 -11.98 0.20
N TYR A 592 -21.42 -11.04 0.77
CA TYR A 592 -21.60 -9.60 0.58
C TYR A 592 -20.31 -8.98 0.13
N PHE A 593 -20.36 -8.03 -0.81
CA PHE A 593 -19.22 -7.18 -1.11
C PHE A 593 -19.24 -6.00 -0.15
N ALA A 594 -18.16 -5.77 0.58
CA ALA A 594 -18.13 -4.76 1.62
C ALA A 594 -16.90 -3.88 1.59
N ASN A 595 -17.14 -2.65 2.01
CA ASN A 595 -16.13 -1.64 2.22
C ASN A 595 -16.10 -1.31 3.71
N CYS A 596 -14.92 -1.10 4.29
CA CYS A 596 -14.76 -0.76 5.70
C CYS A 596 -14.15 0.63 5.87
N LEU A 597 -14.76 1.41 6.75
CA LEU A 597 -14.17 2.60 7.33
C LEU A 597 -13.76 2.31 8.77
N GLU A 598 -12.60 2.81 9.15
CA GLU A 598 -12.13 2.77 10.53
C GLU A 598 -12.45 4.09 11.23
N THR A 599 -13.15 4.02 12.37
CA THR A 599 -13.38 5.15 13.29
C THR A 599 -12.54 4.97 14.55
N ASP A 600 -12.70 5.80 15.58
CA ASP A 600 -11.93 5.64 16.83
C ASP A 600 -12.26 4.32 17.53
N GLN A 601 -13.54 3.97 17.64
CA GLN A 601 -14.01 2.80 18.40
C GLN A 601 -14.48 1.62 17.52
N TYR A 602 -14.79 1.84 16.25
CA TYR A 602 -15.47 0.84 15.40
C TYR A 602 -14.81 0.64 14.03
N TYR A 603 -14.98 -0.56 13.48
CA TYR A 603 -14.85 -0.84 12.06
C TYR A 603 -16.26 -0.90 11.45
N VAL A 604 -16.59 0.06 10.59
CA VAL A 604 -17.92 0.23 10.01
C VAL A 604 -17.92 -0.30 8.58
N TYR A 605 -18.76 -1.28 8.30
CA TYR A 605 -18.85 -1.96 7.02
C TYR A 605 -20.13 -1.59 6.28
N ALA A 606 -20.00 -1.21 5.01
CA ALA A 606 -21.12 -1.09 4.09
C ALA A 606 -21.14 -2.29 3.16
N CYS A 607 -22.21 -3.07 3.22
CA CYS A 607 -22.30 -4.39 2.61
C CYS A 607 -23.37 -4.43 1.53
N VAL A 608 -23.06 -5.02 0.38
CA VAL A 608 -24.02 -5.21 -0.72
C VAL A 608 -24.07 -6.70 -1.08
N PRO A 609 -25.26 -7.32 -1.19
CA PRO A 609 -25.36 -8.74 -1.54
C PRO A 609 -24.78 -9.01 -2.93
N LYS A 610 -24.02 -10.11 -3.08
CA LYS A 610 -23.41 -10.50 -4.36
C LYS A 610 -24.39 -10.52 -5.54
N ASN A 611 -25.64 -10.90 -5.30
CA ASN A 611 -26.66 -11.06 -6.34
C ASN A 611 -27.10 -9.71 -6.96
N GLU A 612 -26.97 -8.60 -6.23
CA GLU A 612 -27.29 -7.25 -6.77
C GLU A 612 -26.21 -6.74 -7.72
N ILE A 613 -24.97 -7.17 -7.52
CA ILE A 613 -23.83 -6.77 -8.35
C ILE A 613 -23.87 -7.50 -9.71
N ALA A 614 -24.65 -8.57 -9.87
CA ALA A 614 -24.58 -9.47 -11.03
C ALA A 614 -25.61 -9.19 -12.15
N SER A 615 -26.58 -8.29 -11.98
CA SER A 615 -27.65 -8.11 -12.97
C SER A 615 -27.15 -7.46 -14.27
N ASN A 616 -27.58 -8.01 -15.41
CA ASN A 616 -27.38 -7.50 -16.78
C ASN A 616 -25.99 -7.59 -17.46
N LYS A 617 -24.94 -8.10 -16.78
CA LYS A 617 -23.60 -8.30 -17.40
C LYS A 617 -23.66 -9.26 -18.61
N VAL A 618 -24.29 -10.42 -18.43
CA VAL A 618 -24.35 -11.46 -19.48
C VAL A 618 -24.97 -10.95 -20.79
N ALA A 619 -25.98 -10.08 -20.73
CA ALA A 619 -26.63 -9.54 -21.92
C ALA A 619 -25.68 -8.67 -22.76
N ILE A 620 -24.92 -7.77 -22.12
CA ILE A 620 -23.96 -6.90 -22.80
C ILE A 620 -22.81 -7.73 -23.38
N ALA A 621 -22.31 -8.72 -22.64
CA ALA A 621 -21.27 -9.62 -23.12
C ALA A 621 -21.73 -10.44 -24.33
N LEU A 622 -22.92 -11.06 -24.27
CA LEU A 622 -23.50 -11.79 -25.39
C LEU A 622 -23.67 -10.90 -26.63
N PHE A 623 -24.15 -9.67 -26.45
CA PHE A 623 -24.29 -8.72 -27.56
C PHE A 623 -22.94 -8.39 -28.20
N SER A 624 -21.93 -8.04 -27.38
CA SER A 624 -20.57 -7.75 -27.89
C SER A 624 -19.96 -8.93 -28.65
N THR A 625 -20.21 -10.16 -28.19
CA THR A 625 -19.76 -11.37 -28.91
C THR A 625 -20.53 -11.64 -30.19
N ALA A 626 -21.84 -11.37 -30.22
CA ALA A 626 -22.64 -11.52 -31.44
C ALA A 626 -22.16 -10.56 -32.53
N VAL A 627 -21.89 -9.30 -32.17
CA VAL A 627 -21.32 -8.30 -33.08
C VAL A 627 -19.92 -8.72 -33.56
N SER A 628 -19.08 -9.25 -32.65
CA SER A 628 -17.77 -9.82 -32.99
C SER A 628 -17.87 -11.00 -33.95
N PHE A 629 -18.83 -11.89 -33.74
CA PHE A 629 -19.07 -13.05 -34.58
C PHE A 629 -19.45 -12.64 -36.01
N ILE A 630 -20.36 -11.67 -36.14
CA ILE A 630 -20.74 -11.13 -37.45
C ILE A 630 -19.53 -10.47 -38.13
N CYS A 631 -18.76 -9.67 -37.41
CA CYS A 631 -17.55 -9.03 -37.93
C CYS A 631 -16.54 -10.08 -38.44
N LEU A 632 -16.24 -11.09 -37.62
CA LEU A 632 -15.29 -12.17 -37.96
C LEU A 632 -15.78 -13.05 -39.10
N LEU A 633 -17.09 -13.30 -39.21
CA LEU A 633 -17.68 -14.01 -40.35
C LEU A 633 -17.51 -13.23 -41.65
N ILE A 634 -17.71 -11.91 -41.64
CA ILE A 634 -17.49 -11.05 -42.81
C ILE A 634 -16.01 -11.06 -43.21
N ILE A 635 -15.10 -10.94 -42.23
CA ILE A 635 -13.64 -11.03 -42.45
C ILE A 635 -13.28 -12.40 -43.05
N ALA A 636 -13.81 -13.51 -42.49
CA ALA A 636 -13.59 -14.85 -43.00
C ALA A 636 -14.11 -15.04 -44.43
N ALA A 637 -15.28 -14.48 -44.75
CA ALA A 637 -15.84 -14.51 -46.09
C ALA A 637 -14.96 -13.75 -47.09
N LEU A 638 -14.47 -12.56 -46.74
CA LEU A 638 -13.55 -11.77 -47.56
C LEU A 638 -12.22 -12.49 -47.84
N LEU A 639 -11.76 -13.32 -46.89
CA LEU A 639 -10.52 -14.08 -46.97
C LEU A 639 -10.66 -15.35 -47.80
N CYS A 640 -11.66 -16.18 -47.47
CA CYS A 640 -11.82 -17.53 -48.02
C CYS A 640 -12.40 -17.54 -49.44
N ILE A 641 -13.08 -16.48 -49.86
CA ILE A 641 -13.76 -16.40 -51.16
C ILE A 641 -12.88 -15.61 -52.15
N ASN A 642 -12.51 -16.26 -53.26
CA ASN A 642 -11.83 -15.64 -54.40
C ASN A 642 -12.65 -15.77 -55.70
N ARG A 643 -12.64 -14.72 -56.53
CA ARG A 643 -13.15 -14.74 -57.91
C ARG A 643 -11.99 -14.91 -58.89
N GLY A 644 -12.01 -15.99 -59.67
CA GLY A 644 -11.14 -16.20 -60.84
C GLY A 644 -10.12 -17.32 -60.73
N THR A 645 -9.75 -17.87 -61.89
CA THR A 645 -8.65 -18.79 -62.16
C THR A 645 -7.43 -18.01 -62.62
N GLU A 646 -6.28 -18.18 -61.98
CA GLU A 646 -5.00 -17.79 -62.57
C GLU A 646 -3.93 -18.77 -62.10
N SER A 647 -3.36 -19.45 -63.09
CA SER A 647 -2.16 -20.27 -63.03
C SER A 647 -0.97 -19.45 -62.51
N ALA A 648 -0.24 -20.01 -61.55
CA ALA A 648 0.96 -19.43 -60.99
C ALA A 648 2.09 -19.35 -62.05
N GLU A 649 2.78 -18.22 -62.11
CA GLU A 649 4.12 -18.15 -62.72
C GLU A 649 5.15 -18.78 -61.77
N PRO A 650 6.17 -19.49 -62.29
CA PRO A 650 7.14 -20.17 -61.44
C PRO A 650 8.02 -19.14 -60.74
N SER A 651 7.99 -19.15 -59.40
CA SER A 651 8.89 -18.33 -58.58
C SER A 651 10.08 -19.15 -58.08
N ARG A 652 11.28 -18.59 -58.32
CA ARG A 652 12.61 -19.16 -58.04
C ARG A 652 12.77 -19.71 -56.62
N GLU A 653 13.58 -20.78 -56.53
CA GLU A 653 14.10 -21.42 -55.32
C GLU A 653 14.30 -20.47 -54.15
N LYS A 654 13.60 -20.73 -53.05
CA LYS A 654 14.01 -20.26 -51.72
C LYS A 654 15.23 -21.07 -51.31
N GLN A 655 16.31 -20.38 -50.95
CA GLN A 655 17.40 -20.98 -50.18
C GLN A 655 16.82 -21.61 -48.90
N PRO A 656 17.21 -22.84 -48.55
CA PRO A 656 16.71 -23.50 -47.36
C PRO A 656 17.21 -22.76 -46.12
N GLY A 657 16.31 -22.47 -45.18
CA GLY A 657 16.71 -22.15 -43.81
C GLY A 657 17.63 -23.26 -43.30
N SER A 658 18.73 -22.88 -42.66
CA SER A 658 19.89 -23.71 -42.31
C SER A 658 19.53 -25.04 -41.63
N MET A 659 19.28 -26.07 -42.44
CA MET A 659 19.28 -27.47 -42.04
C MET A 659 20.56 -28.09 -42.55
N ILE A 660 21.38 -28.59 -41.65
CA ILE A 660 22.65 -29.24 -41.97
C ILE A 660 22.39 -30.75 -42.00
N ASN A 661 22.85 -31.42 -43.05
CA ASN A 661 22.84 -32.88 -43.08
C ASN A 661 24.01 -33.38 -42.22
N VAL A 662 23.70 -33.99 -41.07
CA VAL A 662 24.71 -34.63 -40.23
C VAL A 662 24.73 -36.11 -40.60
N THR A 663 25.88 -36.60 -41.04
CA THR A 663 26.10 -38.02 -41.28
C THR A 663 26.45 -38.67 -39.95
N MET A 664 25.58 -39.56 -39.48
CA MET A 664 25.81 -40.35 -38.27
C MET A 664 26.94 -41.37 -38.51
N PRO A 665 27.57 -41.91 -37.45
CA PRO A 665 28.61 -42.94 -37.58
C PRO A 665 28.18 -44.22 -38.31
N ASP A 666 26.86 -44.46 -38.40
CA ASP A 666 26.25 -45.58 -39.14
C ASP A 666 26.02 -45.27 -40.64
N GLY A 667 26.50 -44.12 -41.14
CA GLY A 667 26.37 -43.68 -42.53
C GLY A 667 25.03 -43.04 -42.87
N LYS A 668 24.06 -42.97 -41.94
CA LYS A 668 22.75 -42.35 -42.20
C LYS A 668 22.85 -40.83 -42.11
N LYS A 669 22.39 -40.15 -43.16
CA LYS A 669 22.28 -38.68 -43.19
C LYS A 669 20.97 -38.28 -42.52
N LYS A 670 21.05 -37.57 -41.38
CA LYS A 670 19.89 -37.02 -40.68
C LYS A 670 19.88 -35.49 -40.85
N LYS A 671 18.76 -34.94 -41.32
CA LYS A 671 18.55 -33.49 -41.39
C LYS A 671 18.33 -32.95 -39.98
N THR A 672 19.20 -32.07 -39.52
CA THR A 672 19.08 -31.46 -38.19
C THR A 672 19.30 -29.96 -38.28
N MET A 673 18.52 -29.18 -37.53
CA MET A 673 18.71 -27.73 -37.42
C MET A 673 19.95 -27.43 -36.57
N ASP A 674 20.68 -26.37 -36.91
CA ASP A 674 21.79 -25.86 -36.10
C ASP A 674 21.29 -25.50 -34.70
N VAL A 675 22.02 -25.89 -33.66
CA VAL A 675 21.62 -25.76 -32.24
C VAL A 675 21.44 -24.29 -31.86
N SER A 676 22.17 -23.38 -32.52
CA SER A 676 22.05 -21.93 -32.38
C SER A 676 20.64 -21.38 -32.71
N SER A 677 19.92 -22.02 -33.62
CA SER A 677 18.63 -21.56 -34.14
C SER A 677 17.43 -21.90 -33.26
N ARG A 678 17.58 -22.87 -32.33
CA ARG A 678 16.49 -23.30 -31.42
C ARG A 678 16.19 -22.30 -30.32
N TRP A 679 17.14 -21.44 -29.96
CA TRP A 679 17.00 -20.44 -28.90
C TRP A 679 16.92 -18.99 -29.42
N SER A 680 17.09 -18.77 -30.73
CA SER A 680 17.16 -17.43 -31.33
C SER A 680 15.88 -17.02 -32.09
N ASN A 681 14.75 -16.89 -31.39
CA ASN A 681 13.61 -16.11 -31.94
C ASN A 681 13.97 -14.62 -32.19
N VAL A 682 15.14 -14.19 -31.73
CA VAL A 682 15.65 -12.81 -31.72
C VAL A 682 16.45 -12.45 -32.99
N ALA A 683 16.95 -13.44 -33.74
CA ALA A 683 17.87 -13.23 -34.87
C ALA A 683 17.25 -13.44 -36.27
N LEU A 684 16.03 -13.97 -36.36
CA LEU A 684 15.34 -14.15 -37.65
C LEU A 684 14.91 -12.80 -38.22
N HIS A 685 15.37 -12.47 -39.44
CA HIS A 685 14.87 -11.31 -40.17
C HIS A 685 13.36 -11.44 -40.40
N TRP A 686 12.64 -10.31 -40.42
CA TRP A 686 11.16 -10.30 -40.56
C TRP A 686 10.64 -11.13 -41.73
N ALA A 687 11.42 -11.27 -42.82
CA ALA A 687 11.07 -12.08 -43.97
C ALA A 687 11.04 -13.60 -43.68
N GLU A 688 11.84 -14.08 -42.72
CA GLU A 688 12.08 -15.49 -42.41
C GLU A 688 11.17 -16.03 -41.29
N LYS A 689 10.54 -15.13 -40.51
CA LYS A 689 9.60 -15.51 -39.45
C LYS A 689 8.35 -16.19 -40.01
N THR A 690 7.89 -17.26 -39.35
CA THR A 690 6.59 -17.90 -39.64
C THR A 690 5.43 -16.92 -39.37
N PRO A 691 4.24 -17.13 -39.94
CA PRO A 691 3.06 -16.31 -39.64
C PRO A 691 2.76 -16.19 -38.13
N GLU A 692 2.94 -17.28 -37.38
CA GLU A 692 2.79 -17.34 -35.91
C GLU A 692 3.83 -16.48 -35.18
N GLN A 693 5.09 -16.52 -35.62
CA GLN A 693 6.17 -15.68 -35.07
C GLN A 693 6.01 -14.19 -35.41
N LYS A 694 5.44 -13.88 -36.58
CA LYS A 694 5.08 -12.50 -36.94
C LYS A 694 3.92 -12.02 -36.06
N MET A 695 2.91 -12.86 -35.85
CA MET A 695 1.77 -12.56 -34.97
C MET A 695 2.22 -12.27 -33.53
N THR A 696 3.10 -13.10 -32.96
CA THR A 696 3.64 -12.83 -31.60
C THR A 696 4.44 -11.53 -31.51
N SER A 697 5.14 -11.13 -32.59
CA SER A 697 5.83 -9.83 -32.65
C SER A 697 4.84 -8.66 -32.71
N VAL A 698 3.75 -8.80 -33.47
CA VAL A 698 2.67 -7.79 -33.52
C VAL A 698 1.93 -7.70 -32.19
N LEU A 699 1.61 -8.84 -31.56
CA LEU A 699 0.97 -8.89 -30.25
C LEU A 699 1.80 -8.14 -29.20
N LYS A 700 3.12 -8.35 -29.17
CA LYS A 700 4.02 -7.61 -28.27
C LYS A 700 3.98 -6.10 -28.52
N GLY A 701 3.96 -5.68 -29.79
CA GLY A 701 3.84 -4.27 -30.15
C GLY A 701 2.49 -3.66 -29.73
N LEU A 702 1.38 -4.36 -29.95
CA LEU A 702 0.05 -3.95 -29.50
C LEU A 702 -0.02 -3.84 -27.98
N LEU A 703 0.52 -4.82 -27.25
CA LEU A 703 0.59 -4.78 -25.79
C LEU A 703 1.42 -3.59 -25.30
N ALA A 704 2.52 -3.26 -25.97
CA ALA A 704 3.33 -2.08 -25.62
C ALA A 704 2.59 -0.76 -25.86
N VAL A 705 1.89 -0.62 -26.98
CA VAL A 705 1.05 0.55 -27.25
C VAL A 705 -0.07 0.67 -26.22
N TYR A 706 -0.72 -0.45 -25.88
CA TYR A 706 -1.78 -0.46 -24.88
C TYR A 706 -1.25 -0.11 -23.48
N ALA A 707 -0.08 -0.64 -23.08
CA ALA A 707 0.57 -0.27 -21.84
C ALA A 707 0.86 1.24 -21.76
N LEU A 708 1.37 1.85 -22.85
CA LEU A 708 1.60 3.29 -22.93
C LEU A 708 0.29 4.09 -22.84
N LEU A 709 -0.78 3.64 -23.51
CA LEU A 709 -2.09 4.28 -23.44
C LEU A 709 -2.68 4.21 -22.02
N ILE A 710 -2.56 3.08 -21.33
CA ILE A 710 -3.00 2.93 -19.93
C ILE A 710 -2.19 3.85 -19.01
N CYS A 711 -0.86 3.90 -19.17
CA CYS A 711 -0.02 4.82 -18.39
C CYS A 711 -0.37 6.29 -18.65
N PHE A 712 -0.63 6.66 -19.91
CA PHE A 712 -1.07 8.00 -20.26
C PHE A 712 -2.44 8.32 -19.67
N ALA A 713 -3.40 7.40 -19.76
CA ALA A 713 -4.72 7.53 -19.16
C ALA A 713 -4.63 7.69 -17.63
N TYR A 714 -3.77 6.91 -16.96
CA TYR A 714 -3.52 7.02 -15.53
C TYR A 714 -3.00 8.41 -15.14
N ILE A 715 -1.97 8.89 -15.83
CA ILE A 715 -1.38 10.22 -15.57
C ILE A 715 -2.44 11.32 -15.82
N PHE A 716 -3.18 11.23 -16.92
CA PHE A 716 -4.21 12.21 -17.27
C PHE A 716 -5.36 12.24 -16.27
N GLN A 717 -5.82 11.07 -15.82
CA GLN A 717 -6.94 10.96 -14.90
C GLN A 717 -6.56 11.41 -13.48
N MET A 718 -5.33 11.12 -13.05
CA MET A 718 -4.78 11.65 -11.80
C MET A 718 -4.75 13.19 -11.79
N GLN A 719 -4.59 13.82 -12.96
CA GLN A 719 -4.62 15.27 -13.10
C GLN A 719 -6.04 15.85 -13.18
N SER A 720 -7.02 15.11 -13.72
CA SER A 720 -8.36 15.63 -14.05
C SER A 720 -9.45 15.36 -13.01
N SER A 721 -9.35 14.30 -12.19
CA SER A 721 -10.49 13.84 -11.37
C SER A 721 -10.15 13.54 -9.90
N GLY A 722 -8.90 13.75 -9.46
CA GLY A 722 -8.46 13.30 -8.14
C GLY A 722 -8.49 11.78 -7.96
N ASN A 723 -8.36 11.30 -6.72
CA ASN A 723 -8.28 9.86 -6.39
C ASN A 723 -9.62 9.09 -6.51
N THR A 724 -10.73 9.73 -6.90
CA THR A 724 -12.09 9.17 -6.84
C THR A 724 -12.52 8.41 -8.09
N SER A 725 -11.66 8.30 -9.11
CA SER A 725 -12.01 7.56 -10.33
C SER A 725 -11.91 6.04 -10.17
N MET A 726 -12.83 5.28 -10.78
CA MET A 726 -12.82 3.80 -10.79
C MET A 726 -11.48 3.21 -11.25
N PHE A 727 -10.83 3.88 -12.19
CA PHE A 727 -9.56 3.43 -12.75
C PHE A 727 -8.37 3.73 -11.81
N ALA A 728 -8.37 4.87 -11.13
CA ALA A 728 -7.39 5.16 -10.09
C ALA A 728 -7.52 4.17 -8.92
N TYR A 729 -8.75 3.82 -8.51
CA TYR A 729 -8.99 2.80 -7.48
C TYR A 729 -8.37 1.43 -7.84
N ILE A 730 -8.55 0.97 -9.09
CA ILE A 730 -7.97 -0.31 -9.55
C ILE A 730 -6.43 -0.25 -9.54
N ILE A 731 -5.82 0.88 -9.94
CA ILE A 731 -4.37 1.00 -10.10
C ILE A 731 -3.66 1.28 -8.77
N ASN A 732 -4.25 2.09 -7.88
CA ASN A 732 -3.66 2.46 -6.60
C ASN A 732 -3.57 1.30 -5.61
N GLY A 733 -4.25 0.17 -5.90
CA GLY A 733 -4.18 -1.03 -5.07
C GLY A 733 -4.97 -0.90 -3.76
N GLY A 734 -6.02 -0.09 -3.73
CA GLY A 734 -6.93 0.07 -2.58
C GLY A 734 -7.89 -1.10 -2.36
N TRP A 735 -7.57 -2.29 -2.88
CA TRP A 735 -8.38 -3.51 -2.85
C TRP A 735 -7.59 -4.65 -2.20
N GLU A 736 -8.26 -5.63 -1.59
CA GLU A 736 -7.60 -6.71 -0.86
C GLU A 736 -6.73 -7.59 -1.78
N ARG A 737 -5.46 -7.77 -1.40
CA ARG A 737 -4.54 -8.68 -2.09
C ARG A 737 -5.01 -10.12 -1.89
N GLY A 738 -5.39 -10.79 -2.98
CA GLY A 738 -6.04 -12.10 -2.95
C GLY A 738 -6.43 -12.57 -4.35
N LEU A 739 -7.10 -13.72 -4.46
CA LEU A 739 -7.57 -14.23 -5.76
C LEU A 739 -8.86 -13.53 -6.20
N ASN A 740 -8.75 -12.25 -6.53
CA ASN A 740 -9.86 -11.37 -6.88
C ASN A 740 -9.73 -10.83 -8.29
N VAL A 741 -10.85 -10.35 -8.85
CA VAL A 741 -10.90 -9.73 -10.18
C VAL A 741 -9.91 -8.55 -10.25
N PHE A 742 -9.82 -7.75 -9.18
CA PHE A 742 -8.86 -6.65 -9.08
C PHE A 742 -7.39 -7.10 -9.15
N ALA A 743 -7.05 -8.21 -8.48
CA ALA A 743 -5.71 -8.79 -8.51
C ALA A 743 -5.31 -9.30 -9.88
N VAL A 744 -6.24 -9.93 -10.60
CA VAL A 744 -6.01 -10.37 -11.97
C VAL A 744 -5.75 -9.17 -12.89
N THR A 745 -6.50 -8.07 -12.73
CA THR A 745 -6.23 -6.84 -13.52
C THR A 745 -4.89 -6.21 -13.18
N GLY A 746 -4.55 -6.11 -11.89
CA GLY A 746 -3.24 -5.62 -11.45
C GLY A 746 -2.11 -6.46 -12.03
N CYS A 747 -2.25 -7.79 -12.03
CA CYS A 747 -1.30 -8.70 -12.64
C CYS A 747 -1.17 -8.45 -14.15
N ILE A 748 -2.28 -8.39 -14.90
CA ILE A 748 -2.25 -8.13 -16.34
C ILE A 748 -1.56 -6.79 -16.65
N PHE A 749 -1.83 -5.77 -15.86
CA PHE A 749 -1.22 -4.45 -16.01
C PHE A 749 0.29 -4.48 -15.77
N VAL A 750 0.74 -5.08 -14.66
CA VAL A 750 2.16 -5.24 -14.35
C VAL A 750 2.87 -6.10 -15.41
N ILE A 751 2.23 -7.17 -15.90
CA ILE A 751 2.73 -7.99 -17.02
C ILE A 751 2.96 -7.11 -18.26
N CYS A 752 1.97 -6.30 -18.64
CA CYS A 752 2.08 -5.40 -19.79
C CYS A 752 3.22 -4.38 -19.63
N ILE A 753 3.34 -3.74 -18.47
CA ILE A 753 4.42 -2.78 -18.20
C ILE A 753 5.79 -3.45 -18.24
N VAL A 754 5.97 -4.53 -17.49
CA VAL A 754 7.28 -5.21 -17.37
C VAL A 754 7.72 -5.77 -18.71
N ILE A 755 6.80 -6.34 -19.50
CA ILE A 755 7.11 -6.79 -20.86
C ILE A 755 7.54 -5.62 -21.73
N THR A 756 6.83 -4.49 -21.68
CA THR A 756 7.13 -3.30 -22.47
C THR A 756 8.49 -2.71 -22.11
N LEU A 757 8.76 -2.53 -20.81
CA LEU A 757 10.04 -2.06 -20.30
C LEU A 757 11.18 -3.00 -20.71
N THR A 758 10.96 -4.31 -20.60
CA THR A 758 11.95 -5.32 -21.00
C THR A 758 12.23 -5.26 -22.50
N ILE A 759 11.21 -5.08 -23.34
CA ILE A 759 11.39 -4.91 -24.79
C ILE A 759 12.18 -3.62 -25.09
N CYS A 760 11.84 -2.49 -24.45
CA CYS A 760 12.56 -1.23 -24.62
C CYS A 760 14.04 -1.38 -24.24
N ILE A 761 14.34 -1.97 -23.08
CA ILE A 761 15.71 -2.20 -22.63
C ILE A 761 16.44 -3.15 -23.61
N GLN A 762 15.78 -4.20 -24.09
CA GLN A 762 16.37 -5.13 -25.06
C GLN A 762 16.71 -4.47 -26.39
N GLU A 763 15.86 -3.58 -26.90
CA GLU A 763 16.16 -2.85 -28.14
C GLU A 763 17.29 -1.84 -27.93
N ILE A 764 17.36 -1.16 -26.79
CA ILE A 764 18.49 -0.29 -26.44
C ILE A 764 19.80 -1.10 -26.39
N LEU A 765 19.80 -2.24 -25.69
CA LEU A 765 20.97 -3.13 -25.61
C LEU A 765 21.40 -3.66 -26.98
N ARG A 766 20.45 -3.94 -27.88
CA ARG A 766 20.73 -4.38 -29.26
C ARG A 766 21.33 -3.26 -30.12
N VAL A 767 20.85 -2.02 -29.96
CA VAL A 767 21.44 -0.86 -30.65
C VAL A 767 22.88 -0.63 -30.19
N LEU A 768 23.12 -0.71 -28.87
CA LEU A 768 24.46 -0.64 -28.28
C LEU A 768 25.38 -1.78 -28.75
N SER A 769 24.86 -3.01 -28.89
CA SER A 769 25.67 -4.15 -29.35
C SER A 769 26.19 -3.96 -30.77
N ASN A 770 25.41 -3.31 -31.65
CA ASN A 770 25.80 -3.06 -33.04
C ASN A 770 26.96 -2.07 -33.19
N ILE A 771 27.28 -1.30 -32.15
CA ILE A 771 28.38 -0.32 -32.13
C ILE A 771 29.67 -0.95 -31.55
N SER A 772 29.58 -2.13 -30.95
CA SER A 772 30.68 -2.77 -30.21
C SER A 772 31.46 -3.79 -31.05
N SER A 773 32.65 -4.16 -30.56
CA SER A 773 33.48 -5.23 -31.16
C SER A 773 32.80 -6.61 -31.01
N ALA A 774 33.29 -7.63 -31.72
CA ALA A 774 32.73 -8.99 -31.67
C ALA A 774 32.66 -9.59 -30.25
N GLN A 775 33.55 -9.16 -29.34
CA GLN A 775 33.52 -9.53 -27.92
C GLN A 775 32.44 -8.78 -27.14
N GLY A 776 32.15 -7.53 -27.50
CA GLY A 776 31.06 -6.76 -26.90
C GLY A 776 29.68 -7.31 -27.25
N GLU A 777 29.49 -7.82 -28.48
CA GLU A 777 28.21 -8.39 -28.91
C GLU A 777 27.78 -9.60 -28.04
N THR A 778 28.73 -10.46 -27.68
CA THR A 778 28.47 -11.60 -26.77
C THR A 778 28.14 -11.15 -25.36
N VAL A 779 28.81 -10.11 -24.84
CA VAL A 779 28.51 -9.53 -23.52
C VAL A 779 27.13 -8.89 -23.49
N PHE A 780 26.77 -8.06 -24.48
CA PHE A 780 25.44 -7.44 -24.56
C PHE A 780 24.33 -8.49 -24.68
N ARG A 781 24.58 -9.61 -25.38
CA ARG A 781 23.63 -10.72 -25.46
C ARG A 781 23.44 -11.42 -24.10
N LEU A 782 24.51 -11.60 -23.32
CA LEU A 782 24.42 -12.14 -21.95
C LEU A 782 23.65 -11.19 -21.03
N ILE A 783 23.93 -9.89 -21.07
CA ILE A 783 23.21 -8.86 -20.29
C ILE A 783 21.73 -8.84 -20.67
N SER A 784 21.41 -8.89 -21.97
CA SER A 784 20.03 -8.93 -22.46
C SER A 784 19.27 -10.16 -21.93
N SER A 785 19.94 -11.31 -21.87
CA SER A 785 19.37 -12.54 -21.31
C SER A 785 19.16 -12.40 -19.80
N PHE A 786 20.14 -11.85 -19.08
CA PHE A 786 20.05 -11.59 -17.65
C PHE A 786 18.86 -10.67 -17.32
N VAL A 787 18.75 -9.51 -17.99
CA VAL A 787 17.63 -8.58 -17.82
C VAL A 787 16.30 -9.27 -18.08
N LYS A 788 16.20 -10.09 -19.14
CA LYS A 788 14.98 -10.83 -19.45
C LYS A 788 14.56 -11.76 -18.30
N TYR A 789 15.48 -12.57 -17.78
CA TYR A 789 15.17 -13.51 -16.70
C TYR A 789 14.89 -12.78 -15.39
N ALA A 790 15.65 -11.73 -15.07
CA ALA A 790 15.43 -10.89 -13.90
C ALA A 790 14.03 -10.23 -13.94
N SER A 791 13.63 -9.67 -15.08
CA SER A 791 12.28 -9.11 -15.27
C SER A 791 11.19 -10.15 -15.07
N VAL A 792 11.38 -11.40 -15.53
CA VAL A 792 10.39 -12.48 -15.34
C VAL A 792 10.27 -12.88 -13.88
N VAL A 793 11.40 -12.98 -13.15
CA VAL A 793 11.37 -13.28 -11.71
C VAL A 793 10.70 -12.15 -10.93
N ALA A 794 11.06 -10.89 -11.22
CA ALA A 794 10.41 -9.74 -10.61
C ALA A 794 8.90 -9.71 -10.90
N LEU A 795 8.51 -9.99 -12.15
CA LEU A 795 7.11 -10.07 -12.56
C LEU A 795 6.34 -11.13 -11.75
N LEU A 796 6.88 -12.34 -11.63
CA LEU A 796 6.27 -13.41 -10.84
C LEU A 796 6.13 -13.01 -9.36
N TYR A 797 7.16 -12.39 -8.79
CA TYR A 797 7.13 -11.90 -7.41
C TYR A 797 6.01 -10.88 -7.20
N TYR A 798 5.89 -9.87 -8.07
CA TYR A 798 4.82 -8.87 -7.99
C TYR A 798 3.43 -9.49 -8.20
N CYS A 799 3.27 -10.42 -9.14
CA CYS A 799 1.99 -11.11 -9.34
C CYS A 799 1.58 -11.91 -8.10
N PHE A 800 2.51 -12.64 -7.47
CA PHE A 800 2.22 -13.36 -6.23
C PHE A 800 1.88 -12.41 -5.07
N ALA A 801 2.53 -11.24 -5.00
CA ALA A 801 2.19 -10.20 -4.03
C ALA A 801 0.74 -9.73 -4.18
N LEU A 802 0.31 -9.46 -5.41
CA LEU A 802 -1.06 -9.02 -5.71
C LEU A 802 -2.10 -10.13 -5.45
N LEU A 803 -1.72 -11.39 -5.63
CA LEU A 803 -2.56 -12.55 -5.33
C LEU A 803 -2.65 -12.91 -3.85
N GLY A 804 -2.01 -12.13 -2.96
CA GLY A 804 -2.07 -12.33 -1.51
C GLY A 804 -1.15 -13.44 -0.99
N VAL A 805 -0.17 -13.90 -1.80
CA VAL A 805 0.86 -14.82 -1.31
C VAL A 805 1.82 -14.06 -0.40
N ASP A 806 2.23 -14.66 0.72
CA ASP A 806 3.24 -14.09 1.60
C ASP A 806 4.58 -13.94 0.86
N THR A 807 4.86 -12.70 0.46
CA THR A 807 6.10 -12.32 -0.22
C THR A 807 7.31 -12.35 0.70
N GLY A 808 7.11 -12.30 2.02
CA GLY A 808 8.18 -12.43 3.01
C GLY A 808 8.86 -13.79 2.90
N THR A 809 8.06 -14.86 2.91
CA THR A 809 8.57 -16.24 2.73
C THR A 809 9.21 -16.46 1.34
N LEU A 810 8.61 -15.91 0.28
CA LEU A 810 9.19 -15.96 -1.07
C LEU A 810 10.52 -15.22 -1.14
N LEU A 811 10.63 -14.04 -0.53
CA LEU A 811 11.85 -13.25 -0.51
C LEU A 811 12.93 -13.93 0.34
N ALA A 812 12.55 -14.56 1.46
CA ALA A 812 13.47 -15.33 2.31
C ALA A 812 14.09 -16.51 1.53
N SER A 813 13.26 -17.28 0.79
CA SER A 813 13.75 -18.39 -0.04
C SER A 813 14.57 -17.92 -1.25
N ALA A 814 14.16 -16.83 -1.91
CA ALA A 814 14.95 -16.18 -2.96
C ALA A 814 16.29 -15.65 -2.43
N GLY A 815 16.34 -15.18 -1.19
CA GLY A 815 17.56 -14.76 -0.50
C GLY A 815 18.59 -15.88 -0.39
N LEU A 816 18.15 -17.11 -0.09
CA LEU A 816 19.04 -18.29 -0.05
C LEU A 816 19.65 -18.60 -1.43
N LEU A 817 18.84 -18.58 -2.48
CA LEU A 817 19.32 -18.75 -3.86
C LEU A 817 20.28 -17.61 -4.26
N GLY A 818 19.96 -16.38 -3.87
CA GLY A 818 20.81 -15.21 -4.06
C GLY A 818 22.18 -15.37 -3.39
N LEU A 819 22.20 -15.92 -2.17
CA LEU A 819 23.42 -16.20 -1.41
C LEU A 819 24.29 -17.25 -2.13
N MET A 820 23.68 -18.32 -2.66
CA MET A 820 24.41 -19.32 -3.45
C MET A 820 25.04 -18.70 -4.71
N ILE A 821 24.31 -17.84 -5.42
CA ILE A 821 24.83 -17.13 -6.60
C ILE A 821 25.97 -16.18 -6.21
N SER A 822 25.83 -15.44 -5.09
CA SER A 822 26.88 -14.52 -4.63
C SER A 822 28.16 -15.25 -4.22
N LEU A 823 28.04 -16.40 -3.55
CA LEU A 823 29.19 -17.22 -3.20
C LEU A 823 29.89 -17.79 -4.45
N GLY A 824 29.12 -18.22 -5.46
CA GLY A 824 29.66 -18.66 -6.74
C GLY A 824 30.37 -17.56 -7.53
N ALA A 825 29.88 -16.31 -7.43
CA ALA A 825 30.45 -15.15 -8.10
C ALA A 825 31.59 -14.47 -7.32
N GLN A 826 31.81 -14.82 -6.05
CA GLN A 826 32.77 -14.16 -5.15
C GLN A 826 34.19 -14.04 -5.77
N LYS A 827 34.68 -15.13 -6.38
CA LYS A 827 36.02 -15.14 -7.00
C LYS A 827 36.12 -14.21 -8.22
N LEU A 828 35.03 -14.10 -9.00
CA LEU A 828 34.98 -13.19 -10.14
C LEU A 828 35.04 -11.73 -9.67
N VAL A 829 34.28 -11.38 -8.63
CA VAL A 829 34.28 -10.03 -8.05
C VAL A 829 35.65 -9.68 -7.49
N SER A 830 36.29 -10.62 -6.78
CA SER A 830 37.66 -10.45 -6.27
C SER A 830 38.67 -10.20 -7.39
N ASP A 831 38.59 -10.97 -8.49
CA ASP A 831 39.43 -10.76 -9.68
C ASP A 831 39.24 -9.36 -10.29
N ILE A 832 38.00 -8.87 -10.38
CA ILE A 832 37.69 -7.55 -10.95
C ILE A 832 38.25 -6.43 -10.07
N LEU A 833 38.01 -6.51 -8.76
CA LEU A 833 38.50 -5.51 -7.81
C LEU A 833 40.03 -5.48 -7.78
N ALA A 834 40.69 -6.65 -7.74
CA ALA A 834 42.15 -6.72 -7.82
C ALA A 834 42.70 -6.12 -9.12
N GLY A 835 42.05 -6.40 -10.26
CA GLY A 835 42.42 -5.79 -11.54
C GLY A 835 42.29 -4.26 -11.54
N LEU A 836 41.21 -3.76 -10.95
CA LEU A 836 40.97 -2.34 -10.80
C LEU A 836 42.03 -1.66 -9.92
N PHE A 837 42.44 -2.29 -8.81
CA PHE A 837 43.53 -1.80 -7.96
C PHE A 837 44.88 -1.81 -8.68
N ILE A 838 45.21 -2.87 -9.43
CA ILE A 838 46.45 -2.92 -10.24
C ILE A 838 46.52 -1.73 -11.21
N ILE A 839 45.40 -1.40 -11.87
CA ILE A 839 45.34 -0.26 -12.81
C ILE A 839 45.41 1.08 -12.08
N PHE A 840 44.67 1.24 -10.96
CA PHE A 840 44.60 2.51 -10.23
C PHE A 840 45.89 2.85 -9.47
N GLU A 841 46.46 1.88 -8.77
CA GLU A 841 47.71 2.06 -8.02
C GLU A 841 48.91 2.09 -8.97
N GLY A 842 48.79 1.42 -10.12
CA GLY A 842 49.81 1.43 -11.17
C GLY A 842 51.11 0.77 -10.73
N GLU A 843 51.04 -0.27 -9.90
CA GLU A 843 52.19 -1.02 -9.37
C GLU A 843 53.09 -1.59 -10.49
N PHE A 844 52.47 -1.97 -11.61
CA PHE A 844 53.14 -2.28 -12.86
C PHE A 844 52.22 -1.96 -14.03
N ARG A 845 52.80 -1.70 -15.20
CA ARG A 845 52.09 -1.29 -16.42
C ARG A 845 52.32 -2.29 -17.54
N VAL A 846 51.49 -2.20 -18.58
CA VAL A 846 51.74 -2.92 -19.84
C VAL A 846 53.10 -2.49 -20.38
N GLY A 847 53.98 -3.45 -20.64
CA GLY A 847 55.37 -3.25 -21.06
C GLY A 847 56.42 -3.40 -19.94
N ASP A 848 56.03 -3.42 -18.67
CA ASP A 848 56.97 -3.64 -17.56
C ASP A 848 57.40 -5.11 -17.49
N ILE A 849 58.66 -5.36 -17.12
CA ILE A 849 59.18 -6.69 -16.79
C ILE A 849 58.93 -6.93 -15.30
N VAL A 850 58.09 -7.93 -15.02
CA VAL A 850 57.68 -8.27 -13.66
C VAL A 850 58.01 -9.71 -13.35
N THR A 851 58.19 -10.00 -12.06
CA THR A 851 58.23 -11.36 -11.53
C THR A 851 57.04 -11.56 -10.60
N ILE A 852 56.22 -12.56 -10.89
CA ILE A 852 55.02 -12.91 -10.12
C ILE A 852 55.11 -14.40 -9.77
N GLY A 853 55.37 -14.71 -8.50
CA GLY A 853 55.76 -16.06 -8.09
C GLY A 853 57.04 -16.49 -8.81
N ASP A 854 57.01 -17.66 -9.45
CA ASP A 854 58.16 -18.21 -10.19
C ASP A 854 58.24 -17.73 -11.65
N TRP A 855 57.28 -16.92 -12.12
CA TRP A 855 57.21 -16.48 -13.50
C TRP A 855 57.78 -15.07 -13.67
N ARG A 856 58.79 -14.93 -14.55
CA ARG A 856 59.36 -13.65 -14.97
C ARG A 856 59.05 -13.38 -16.44
N GLY A 857 58.50 -12.21 -16.74
CA GLY A 857 58.19 -11.82 -18.11
C GLY A 857 57.66 -10.41 -18.24
N THR A 858 57.35 -10.02 -19.47
CA THR A 858 56.84 -8.69 -19.82
C THR A 858 55.31 -8.69 -19.79
N VAL A 859 54.70 -7.69 -19.15
CA VAL A 859 53.23 -7.57 -19.10
C VAL A 859 52.69 -7.17 -20.47
N VAL A 860 51.85 -8.02 -21.06
CA VAL A 860 51.28 -7.80 -22.41
C VAL A 860 49.92 -7.12 -22.34
N GLU A 861 49.08 -7.54 -21.40
CA GLU A 861 47.70 -7.07 -21.28
C GLU A 861 47.26 -7.14 -19.82
N ILE A 862 46.67 -6.05 -19.33
CA ILE A 862 45.96 -6.02 -18.04
C ILE A 862 44.47 -5.97 -18.37
N GLY A 863 43.83 -7.13 -18.32
CA GLY A 863 42.38 -7.24 -18.50
C GLY A 863 41.62 -6.99 -17.19
N ILE A 864 40.30 -6.82 -17.29
CA ILE A 864 39.42 -6.61 -16.14
C ILE A 864 39.52 -7.74 -15.10
N ARG A 865 39.67 -9.00 -15.54
CA ARG A 865 39.76 -10.18 -14.66
C ARG A 865 41.16 -10.81 -14.57
N THR A 866 41.94 -10.70 -15.64
CA THR A 866 43.18 -11.45 -15.80
C THR A 866 44.28 -10.57 -16.37
N THR A 867 45.50 -10.77 -15.90
CA THR A 867 46.73 -10.16 -16.44
C THR A 867 47.50 -11.21 -17.23
N LYS A 868 48.04 -10.81 -18.38
CA LYS A 868 48.84 -11.68 -19.25
C LYS A 868 50.29 -11.24 -19.26
N ILE A 869 51.19 -12.20 -19.06
CA ILE A 869 52.63 -11.98 -19.01
C ILE A 869 53.29 -12.88 -20.05
N GLU A 870 54.19 -12.32 -20.84
CA GLU A 870 54.98 -13.04 -21.83
C GLU A 870 56.39 -13.28 -21.30
N GLU A 871 56.75 -14.56 -21.19
CA GLU A 871 58.09 -14.99 -20.81
C GLU A 871 59.08 -14.80 -21.98
N ALA A 872 60.38 -14.72 -21.69
CA ALA A 872 61.43 -14.63 -22.72
C ALA A 872 61.43 -15.79 -23.74
N GLY A 873 60.80 -16.92 -23.43
CA GLY A 873 60.58 -18.03 -24.35
C GLY A 873 59.39 -17.87 -25.31
N GLY A 874 58.63 -16.77 -25.24
CA GLY A 874 57.44 -16.49 -26.05
C GLY A 874 56.13 -17.10 -25.53
N ASN A 875 56.14 -17.69 -24.33
CA ASN A 875 54.94 -18.25 -23.71
C ASN A 875 54.12 -17.16 -23.02
N ILE A 876 52.80 -17.15 -23.23
CA ILE A 876 51.89 -16.24 -22.53
C ILE A 876 51.25 -16.94 -21.33
N LYS A 877 51.55 -16.46 -20.13
CA LYS A 877 50.91 -16.88 -18.89
C LYS A 877 49.71 -15.97 -18.61
N VAL A 878 48.53 -16.57 -18.46
CA VAL A 878 47.32 -15.88 -18.01
C VAL A 878 47.14 -16.11 -16.51
N ILE A 879 47.07 -15.03 -15.73
CA ILE A 879 46.93 -15.07 -14.28
C ILE A 879 45.66 -14.31 -13.89
N ASN A 880 44.85 -14.89 -13.02
CA ASN A 880 43.72 -14.19 -12.41
C ASN A 880 44.23 -13.06 -11.52
N ASN A 881 43.64 -11.87 -11.63
CA ASN A 881 44.14 -10.70 -10.90
C ASN A 881 44.13 -10.89 -9.37
N SER A 882 43.14 -11.61 -8.81
CA SER A 882 43.12 -11.90 -7.36
C SER A 882 44.20 -12.87 -6.88
N ALA A 883 44.81 -13.62 -7.80
CA ALA A 883 45.91 -14.54 -7.49
C ALA A 883 47.29 -13.86 -7.56
N ILE A 884 47.35 -12.61 -8.01
CA ILE A 884 48.59 -11.83 -8.12
C ILE A 884 48.96 -11.33 -6.73
N SER A 885 50.04 -11.88 -6.16
CA SER A 885 50.61 -11.47 -4.89
C SER A 885 52.13 -11.49 -4.96
N GLY A 886 52.80 -10.59 -4.23
CA GLY A 886 54.27 -10.51 -4.19
C GLY A 886 54.91 -10.14 -5.54
N VAL A 887 54.37 -9.14 -6.24
CA VAL A 887 54.91 -8.71 -7.53
C VAL A 887 56.22 -7.94 -7.33
N ILE A 888 57.25 -8.33 -8.07
CA ILE A 888 58.50 -7.57 -8.15
C ILE A 888 58.57 -6.91 -9.53
N ASN A 889 58.44 -5.59 -9.57
CA ASN A 889 58.61 -4.80 -10.79
C ASN A 889 60.11 -4.50 -10.99
N MET A 890 60.68 -5.02 -12.07
CA MET A 890 62.11 -4.90 -12.37
C MET A 890 62.43 -3.70 -13.30
N THR A 891 61.42 -3.04 -13.86
CA THR A 891 61.61 -1.97 -14.87
C THR A 891 61.45 -0.56 -14.27
N ARG A 892 60.81 -0.44 -13.10
CA ARG A 892 60.55 0.86 -12.45
C ARG A 892 61.81 1.62 -12.04
N GLN A 893 62.90 0.89 -11.78
CA GLN A 893 64.23 1.43 -11.51
C GLN A 893 65.27 0.74 -12.40
N TYR A 894 66.49 1.27 -12.39
CA TYR A 894 67.61 0.66 -13.08
C TYR A 894 68.03 -0.67 -12.43
N SER A 895 68.56 -1.56 -13.24
CA SER A 895 69.08 -2.85 -12.80
C SER A 895 70.61 -2.86 -12.78
N PHE A 896 71.15 -3.87 -12.10
CA PHE A 896 72.60 -4.10 -12.03
C PHE A 896 72.97 -5.40 -12.74
N ALA A 897 73.83 -5.30 -13.76
CA ALA A 897 74.57 -6.42 -14.31
C ALA A 897 75.81 -6.66 -13.45
N ALA A 898 75.84 -7.77 -12.71
CA ALA A 898 76.94 -8.14 -11.83
C ALA A 898 77.61 -9.42 -12.34
N CYS A 899 78.93 -9.38 -12.54
CA CYS A 899 79.73 -10.51 -12.94
C CYS A 899 80.87 -10.73 -11.93
N ASP A 900 81.13 -11.99 -11.60
CA ASP A 900 82.25 -12.42 -10.76
C ASP A 900 83.32 -13.06 -11.63
N PHE A 901 84.58 -12.67 -11.41
CA PHE A 901 85.74 -13.13 -12.16
C PHE A 901 86.80 -13.68 -11.21
N GLY A 902 87.26 -14.91 -11.44
CA GLY A 902 88.34 -15.50 -10.66
C GLY A 902 89.72 -15.11 -11.20
N ILE A 903 90.62 -14.69 -10.31
CA ILE A 903 92.06 -14.53 -10.56
C ILE A 903 92.85 -15.55 -9.72
N GLU A 904 94.04 -15.91 -10.15
CA GLU A 904 94.91 -16.86 -9.44
C GLU A 904 95.38 -16.30 -8.08
N TYR A 905 95.55 -17.16 -7.07
CA TYR A 905 96.00 -16.75 -5.72
C TYR A 905 97.38 -16.09 -5.70
N GLY A 906 98.25 -16.44 -6.66
CA GLY A 906 99.57 -15.84 -6.80
C GLY A 906 99.56 -14.49 -7.53
N GLU A 907 98.44 -14.09 -8.12
CA GLU A 907 98.33 -12.81 -8.82
C GLU A 907 98.27 -11.65 -7.81
N SER A 908 99.02 -10.58 -8.05
CA SER A 908 98.95 -9.39 -7.19
C SER A 908 97.62 -8.68 -7.38
N LEU A 909 96.84 -8.60 -6.31
CA LEU A 909 95.55 -7.91 -6.30
C LEU A 909 95.73 -6.43 -6.63
N GLU A 910 96.77 -5.78 -6.10
CA GLU A 910 97.07 -4.36 -6.33
C GLU A 910 97.34 -4.07 -7.81
N ARG A 911 98.00 -5.01 -8.52
CA ARG A 911 98.23 -4.93 -9.97
C ARG A 911 96.91 -5.02 -10.73
N VAL A 912 96.05 -5.98 -10.38
CA VAL A 912 94.74 -6.16 -11.02
C VAL A 912 93.85 -4.93 -10.79
N GLU A 913 93.82 -4.40 -9.56
CA GLU A 913 93.06 -3.19 -9.22
C GLU A 913 93.54 -1.96 -9.98
N TYR A 914 94.86 -1.79 -10.14
CA TYR A 914 95.43 -0.71 -10.95
C TYR A 914 95.02 -0.81 -12.43
N ILE A 915 95.06 -2.02 -13.01
CA ILE A 915 94.64 -2.24 -14.40
C ILE A 915 93.14 -1.96 -14.57
N LEU A 916 92.32 -2.43 -13.64
CA LEU A 916 90.88 -2.15 -13.66
C LEU A 916 90.59 -0.66 -13.54
N LYS A 917 91.32 0.08 -12.68
CA LYS A 917 91.16 1.54 -12.55
C LYS A 917 91.34 2.27 -13.88
N GLU A 918 92.30 1.85 -14.70
CA GLU A 918 92.57 2.47 -16.01
C GLU A 918 91.61 2.01 -17.13
N GLU A 919 91.18 0.75 -17.11
CA GLU A 919 90.45 0.15 -18.23
C GLU A 919 88.92 0.11 -18.05
N LEU A 920 88.39 0.15 -16.81
CA LEU A 920 86.95 0.22 -16.57
C LEU A 920 86.27 1.46 -17.23
N PRO A 921 86.86 2.68 -17.20
CA PRO A 921 86.30 3.84 -17.91
C PRO A 921 86.26 3.64 -19.43
N ARG A 922 87.30 3.03 -20.00
CA ARG A 922 87.38 2.75 -21.46
C ARG A 922 86.39 1.67 -21.88
N MET A 923 86.10 0.72 -21.00
CA MET A 923 85.10 -0.32 -21.24
C MET A 923 83.69 0.27 -21.34
N ARG A 924 83.38 1.32 -20.55
CA ARG A 924 82.11 2.03 -20.64
C ARG A 924 81.87 2.64 -22.02
N GLU A 925 82.89 3.22 -22.63
CA GLU A 925 82.78 3.82 -23.97
C GLU A 925 82.49 2.77 -25.06
N ARG A 926 82.93 1.52 -24.86
CA ARG A 926 82.69 0.40 -25.78
C ARG A 926 81.32 -0.27 -25.59
N LEU A 927 80.72 -0.14 -24.40
CA LEU A 927 79.45 -0.79 -24.04
C LEU A 927 78.34 0.25 -23.81
N PRO A 928 77.57 0.62 -24.84
CA PRO A 928 76.56 1.69 -24.75
C PRO A 928 75.38 1.36 -23.81
N ALA A 929 75.17 0.08 -23.49
CA ALA A 929 74.14 -0.36 -22.54
C ALA A 929 74.47 -0.02 -21.07
N ILE A 930 75.70 0.42 -20.78
CA ILE A 930 76.11 0.86 -19.43
C ILE A 930 75.63 2.28 -19.18
N MET A 931 74.61 2.43 -18.33
CA MET A 931 74.13 3.74 -17.88
C MET A 931 75.07 4.35 -16.85
N ASN A 932 75.62 3.53 -15.94
CA ASN A 932 76.56 3.95 -14.90
C ASN A 932 77.49 2.80 -14.49
N GLY A 933 78.71 3.08 -14.07
CA GLY A 933 79.78 2.07 -13.92
C GLY A 933 80.56 1.85 -15.22
N PRO A 934 81.25 0.71 -15.42
CA PRO A 934 81.34 -0.45 -14.53
C PRO A 934 82.17 -0.16 -13.27
N PHE A 935 81.72 -0.68 -12.12
CA PHE A 935 82.34 -0.50 -10.81
C PHE A 935 82.99 -1.79 -10.33
N TYR A 936 84.25 -1.71 -9.91
CA TYR A 936 84.88 -2.76 -9.13
C TYR A 936 84.35 -2.74 -7.69
N LYS A 937 83.88 -3.88 -7.18
CA LYS A 937 83.31 -4.04 -5.83
C LYS A 937 84.25 -4.71 -4.84
N GLY A 938 85.50 -4.96 -5.22
CA GLY A 938 86.45 -5.70 -4.39
C GLY A 938 86.45 -7.19 -4.66
N VAL A 939 87.22 -7.90 -3.81
CA VAL A 939 87.20 -9.36 -3.71
C VAL A 939 85.86 -9.79 -3.10
N SER A 940 85.05 -10.53 -3.88
CA SER A 940 83.75 -11.04 -3.46
C SER A 940 83.84 -12.37 -2.71
N ALA A 941 84.82 -13.21 -3.04
CA ALA A 941 85.07 -14.48 -2.34
C ALA A 941 86.51 -14.96 -2.54
N LEU A 942 87.03 -15.70 -1.57
CA LEU A 942 88.25 -16.52 -1.70
C LEU A 942 87.78 -17.96 -1.95
N GLY A 943 87.76 -18.39 -3.21
CA GLY A 943 87.33 -19.72 -3.62
C GLY A 943 88.45 -20.75 -3.51
N ASP A 944 88.13 -22.03 -3.71
CA ASP A 944 89.08 -23.13 -3.52
C ASP A 944 90.37 -22.99 -4.37
N ASN A 945 90.25 -22.39 -5.56
CA ASN A 945 91.35 -22.22 -6.51
C ASN A 945 91.51 -20.79 -7.06
N SER A 946 90.68 -19.83 -6.60
CA SER A 946 90.62 -18.49 -7.17
C SER A 946 90.31 -17.42 -6.12
N VAL A 947 90.84 -16.22 -6.34
CA VAL A 947 90.36 -15.00 -5.70
C VAL A 947 89.30 -14.41 -6.62
N ASN A 948 88.03 -14.41 -6.21
CA ASN A 948 86.93 -13.91 -7.03
C ASN A 948 86.77 -12.41 -6.81
N ILE A 949 86.83 -11.64 -7.88
CA ILE A 949 86.53 -10.21 -7.89
C ILE A 949 85.17 -9.94 -8.53
N LYS A 950 84.46 -8.91 -8.06
CA LYS A 950 83.13 -8.55 -8.57
C LYS A 950 83.15 -7.22 -9.31
N ILE A 951 82.59 -7.21 -10.52
CA ILE A 951 82.37 -6.01 -11.33
C ILE A 951 80.87 -5.85 -11.57
N VAL A 952 80.37 -4.63 -11.35
CA VAL A 952 78.93 -4.32 -11.45
C VAL A 952 78.71 -3.09 -12.32
N ALA A 953 77.79 -3.18 -13.29
CA ALA A 953 77.36 -2.04 -14.11
C ALA A 953 75.85 -1.82 -13.98
N GLN A 954 75.43 -0.55 -13.96
CA GLN A 954 74.03 -0.16 -13.98
C GLN A 954 73.52 -0.09 -15.42
N CYS A 955 72.35 -0.68 -15.69
CA CYS A 955 71.74 -0.73 -17.02
C CYS A 955 70.20 -0.80 -16.94
N ALA A 956 69.53 -0.74 -18.09
CA ALA A 956 68.12 -1.10 -18.18
C ALA A 956 67.94 -2.61 -17.91
N GLU A 957 66.81 -3.00 -17.31
CA GLU A 957 66.54 -4.42 -17.01
C GLU A 957 66.50 -5.29 -18.28
N GLY A 958 65.97 -4.76 -19.38
CA GLY A 958 65.91 -5.47 -20.68
C GLY A 958 67.31 -5.83 -21.22
N ASP A 959 68.30 -4.98 -20.97
CA ASP A 959 69.68 -5.18 -21.46
C ASP A 959 70.54 -5.96 -20.47
N ARG A 960 70.08 -6.21 -19.23
CA ARG A 960 70.89 -6.76 -18.15
C ARG A 960 71.60 -8.05 -18.51
N ILE A 961 70.87 -9.00 -19.09
CA ILE A 961 71.42 -10.32 -19.46
C ILE A 961 72.45 -10.16 -20.57
N GLN A 962 72.18 -9.30 -21.55
CA GLN A 962 73.10 -9.06 -22.66
C GLN A 962 74.37 -8.35 -22.17
N LEU A 963 74.22 -7.33 -21.33
CA LEU A 963 75.34 -6.61 -20.74
C LEU A 963 76.22 -7.51 -19.86
N MET A 964 75.66 -8.46 -19.10
CA MET A 964 76.47 -9.44 -18.37
C MET A 964 77.36 -10.28 -19.31
N ARG A 965 76.83 -10.69 -20.47
CA ARG A 965 77.61 -11.42 -21.48
C ARG A 965 78.69 -10.55 -22.09
N ASP A 966 78.37 -9.29 -22.36
CA ASP A 966 79.31 -8.33 -22.93
C ASP A 966 80.43 -7.99 -21.94
N LEU A 967 80.10 -7.81 -20.65
CA LEU A 967 81.09 -7.64 -19.57
C LEU A 967 81.99 -8.86 -19.42
N ASN A 968 81.43 -10.06 -19.45
CA ASN A 968 82.23 -11.29 -19.38
C ASN A 968 83.24 -11.38 -20.53
N ARG A 969 82.82 -11.00 -21.73
CA ARG A 969 83.70 -10.97 -22.91
C ARG A 969 84.79 -9.90 -22.77
N GLU A 970 84.43 -8.68 -22.41
CA GLU A 970 85.39 -7.57 -22.28
C GLU A 970 86.42 -7.82 -21.17
N VAL A 971 86.00 -8.36 -20.03
CA VAL A 971 86.92 -8.69 -18.92
C VAL A 971 87.85 -9.84 -19.30
N LYS A 972 87.37 -10.84 -20.04
CA LYS A 972 88.24 -11.89 -20.57
C LYS A 972 89.32 -11.31 -21.50
N LEU A 973 88.94 -10.46 -22.46
CA LEU A 973 89.89 -9.80 -23.36
C LEU A 973 90.89 -8.91 -22.59
N LEU A 974 90.42 -8.26 -21.53
CA LEU A 974 91.26 -7.46 -20.63
C LEU A 974 92.30 -8.34 -19.92
N PHE A 975 91.87 -9.45 -19.32
CA PHE A 975 92.78 -10.37 -18.62
C PHE A 975 93.83 -10.96 -19.55
N ASP A 976 93.46 -11.30 -20.79
CA ASP A 976 94.42 -11.76 -21.81
C ASP A 976 95.45 -10.70 -22.17
N LYS A 977 94.99 -9.45 -22.37
CA LYS A 977 95.87 -8.33 -22.75
C LYS A 977 96.93 -8.01 -21.70
N TYR A 978 96.60 -8.17 -20.43
CA TYR A 978 97.48 -7.86 -19.31
C TYR A 978 98.09 -9.10 -18.64
N GLU A 979 97.97 -10.28 -19.24
CA GLU A 979 98.51 -11.55 -18.73
C GLU A 979 98.07 -11.82 -17.28
N ILE A 980 96.79 -11.57 -16.98
CA ILE A 980 96.17 -11.94 -15.71
C ILE A 980 95.66 -13.37 -15.85
N ASN A 981 96.21 -14.30 -15.06
CA ASN A 981 95.83 -15.71 -15.14
C ASN A 981 94.43 -15.95 -14.56
N ILE A 982 93.58 -16.58 -15.38
CA ILE A 982 92.32 -17.17 -14.91
C ILE A 982 92.66 -18.57 -14.37
N PRO A 983 92.41 -18.85 -13.09
CA PRO A 983 92.91 -20.06 -12.45
C PRO A 983 92.18 -21.30 -12.99
N PHE A 984 92.96 -22.33 -13.29
CA PHE A 984 92.45 -23.69 -13.41
C PHE A 984 92.34 -24.32 -12.02
N PRO A 985 91.56 -25.40 -11.84
CA PRO A 985 91.55 -26.16 -10.60
C PRO A 985 92.97 -26.63 -10.22
N GLN A 986 93.44 -26.26 -9.04
CA GLN A 986 94.77 -26.61 -8.53
C GLN A 986 94.67 -27.89 -7.69
N VAL A 987 95.61 -28.82 -7.85
CA VAL A 987 95.69 -30.06 -7.04
C VAL A 987 97.10 -30.17 -6.46
N VAL A 988 97.21 -30.09 -5.14
CA VAL A 988 98.48 -30.28 -4.43
C VAL A 988 98.65 -31.78 -4.14
N LEU A 989 99.66 -32.40 -4.77
CA LEU A 989 100.02 -33.80 -4.53
C LEU A 989 101.05 -33.88 -3.37
N ASN A 990 100.59 -34.24 -2.17
CA ASN A 990 101.49 -34.53 -1.05
C ASN A 990 102.06 -35.96 -1.18
N GLN A 991 103.38 -36.11 -1.11
CA GLN A 991 104.03 -37.43 -1.11
C GLN A 991 103.70 -38.19 0.20
N PRO A 992 103.40 -39.50 0.14
CA PRO A 992 102.92 -40.25 1.31
C PRO A 992 104.01 -40.41 2.38
N ALA A 993 103.74 -39.94 3.59
CA ALA A 993 104.55 -40.25 4.77
C ALA A 993 104.26 -41.69 5.25
N GLU A 994 105.30 -42.48 5.54
CA GLU A 994 105.14 -43.82 6.10
C GLU A 994 104.63 -43.75 7.54
N PHE A 995 103.38 -44.15 7.75
CA PHE A 995 102.78 -44.25 9.08
C PHE A 995 103.25 -45.53 9.80
N LYS A 996 103.70 -45.40 11.05
CA LYS A 996 104.10 -46.54 11.88
C LYS A 996 102.90 -47.47 12.12
N LYS A 997 103.02 -48.74 11.74
CA LYS A 997 102.01 -49.77 12.04
C LYS A 997 102.08 -50.18 13.50
N ALA A 998 100.92 -50.40 14.13
CA ALA A 998 100.83 -50.85 15.53
C ALA A 998 101.51 -52.22 15.71
N THR A 999 102.27 -52.38 16.79
CA THR A 999 102.94 -53.65 17.14
C THR A 999 101.90 -54.69 17.56
N GLU A 1000 102.18 -55.99 17.39
CA GLU A 1000 101.29 -57.09 17.82
C GLU A 1000 100.81 -56.94 19.26
N TRP A 1001 101.68 -56.50 20.18
CA TRP A 1001 101.27 -56.21 21.57
C TRP A 1001 100.22 -55.10 21.66
N GLN A 1002 100.38 -54.02 20.88
CA GLN A 1002 99.42 -52.91 20.84
C GLN A 1002 98.09 -53.33 20.21
N LYS A 1003 98.12 -54.19 19.18
CA LYS A 1003 96.90 -54.79 18.65
C LYS A 1003 96.20 -55.64 19.70
N MET A 1004 96.92 -56.53 20.39
CA MET A 1004 96.33 -57.37 21.43
C MET A 1004 95.73 -56.53 22.57
N GLN A 1005 96.41 -55.45 23.00
CA GLN A 1005 95.87 -54.54 24.00
C GLN A 1005 94.63 -53.79 23.49
N ALA A 1006 94.63 -53.33 22.23
CA ALA A 1006 93.49 -52.67 21.63
C ALA A 1006 92.29 -53.62 21.48
N ASP A 1007 92.51 -54.86 21.06
CA ASP A 1007 91.47 -55.88 20.95
C ASP A 1007 90.90 -56.22 22.33
N LYS A 1008 91.77 -56.39 23.33
CA LYS A 1008 91.36 -56.65 24.71
C LYS A 1008 90.57 -55.48 25.30
N PHE A 1009 91.02 -54.24 25.07
CA PHE A 1009 90.29 -53.03 25.45
C PHE A 1009 88.92 -52.98 24.76
N THR A 1010 88.86 -53.31 23.46
CA THR A 1010 87.61 -53.30 22.70
C THR A 1010 86.62 -54.36 23.22
N GLU A 1011 87.11 -55.56 23.55
CA GLU A 1011 86.29 -56.61 24.17
C GLU A 1011 85.83 -56.20 25.58
N GLU A 1012 86.69 -55.61 26.42
CA GLU A 1012 86.30 -55.08 27.73
C GLU A 1012 85.23 -53.98 27.60
N GLN A 1013 85.36 -53.08 26.62
CA GLN A 1013 84.34 -52.05 26.35
C GLN A 1013 83.03 -52.66 25.84
N LYS A 1014 83.07 -53.72 25.03
CA LYS A 1014 81.86 -54.45 24.60
C LYS A 1014 81.17 -55.14 25.78
N GLU A 1015 81.91 -55.77 26.68
CA GLU A 1015 81.32 -56.37 27.88
C GLU A 1015 80.72 -55.32 28.82
N LEU A 1016 81.40 -54.19 29.01
CA LEU A 1016 80.87 -53.05 29.77
C LEU A 1016 79.59 -52.49 29.13
N ALA A 1017 79.56 -52.32 27.81
CA ALA A 1017 78.37 -51.88 27.09
C ALA A 1017 77.21 -52.88 27.25
N LYS A 1018 77.50 -54.19 27.22
CA LYS A 1018 76.48 -55.23 27.40
C LYS A 1018 75.90 -55.26 28.83
N LYS A 1019 76.73 -55.05 29.85
CA LYS A 1019 76.28 -54.93 31.24
C LYS A 1019 75.45 -53.65 31.50
N LEU A 1020 75.74 -52.56 30.79
CA LEU A 1020 74.94 -51.34 30.83
C LEU A 1020 73.58 -51.49 30.12
N GLU A 1021 73.46 -52.36 29.12
CA GLU A 1021 72.19 -52.70 28.47
C GLU A 1021 71.32 -53.66 29.29
N ASP A 1022 71.90 -54.53 30.13
CA ASP A 1022 71.16 -55.47 31.00
C ASP A 1022 70.72 -54.85 32.36
N GLU A 1023 71.21 -53.64 32.73
CA GLU A 1023 70.82 -52.89 33.95
C GLU A 1023 69.84 -51.72 33.68
N GLN A 1024 69.37 -51.53 32.43
CA GLN A 1024 68.27 -50.61 32.03
C GLN A 1024 67.01 -51.39 31.70
#